data_AF-A0A7C1AZJ6-F1
#
_entry.id   AF-A0A7C1AZJ6-F1
#
_cell.length_a   1.000
_cell.length_b   1.000
_cell.length_c   1.000
_cell.angle_alpha   90.00
_cell.angle_beta   90.00
_cell.angle_gamma   90.00
#
_symmetry.space_group_name_H-M   'P 1'
#
loop_
_entity.id
_entity.type
_entity.pdbx_description
1 polymer ?
#
loop_
_entity_poly.entity_id
_entity_poly.type
_entity_poly.pdbx_seq_one_letter_code
_entity_poly.pdbx_strand_id
1 'polypeptide(L)'
;SGAIHGALTGGALATTFTASQGLLLMLPNMFKISGELAPTVFHISARSISCQALSIFGDHSDIMCARSAGFGIVLSGNPQEVMDNALIAQAAALKSRVPFLHAFDGFRTSHEIQKIEEVPFEVMAQMLDEEDIVAVRSRALRPENPTMRGTAQNPDLYFQGREAVNPFYDKCPEIFQAAYDRFAKLTGRQYRLFDYYGAPDAEAVMVIMGSGAETAEEAVAYLHEQEGKKCGLLKVRLYRPFSTKRFLEALPATAKTVVAMDRTKEPGSDGEPLYLDVRSACVDGTREGKFKEMPLVIGGRYGLSSKEFTPAMVKAVFKHAWGDNPFSGFTVGIHDDVSHLSLDFSEEIDSEHPSTYRAKFYGLGADGTVGASKNTIKVFGENTDKYVQGFFVYDSKKAGGVTCSHLRFSDKPIRSTYLITKPDFVAVHAESFLGRIDVLKGIKEGGTVLINTYTPPEELFNHLPRREQETIINKKLRLYCINAYEIAIQLGIPGRINTTMQAAFFKVSGILPEDVYARAIEGAITKTYSGKGSEVVEMNIKAFRLGMEKVVEAPVPSEITVSGPEIEPVEIGDEDVRVFYDEVLDPVGRQEGDEVPVSRMPADGAFPTATSQYEKRSIATHLPVWNPELCIQCNLCSFVCPHAAIRPKVHRKSEIKLPADEYITVPY
;
A
#
# COMPACT_ATOMS: atom_id res chain seq x y z
N SER A 1 -12.59 6.05 -22.23
CA SER A 1 -13.92 6.47 -21.75
C SER A 1 -14.97 6.57 -22.87
N GLY A 2 -14.71 7.19 -24.03
CA GLY A 2 -15.69 7.28 -25.12
C GLY A 2 -16.24 5.94 -25.63
N ALA A 3 -15.40 4.90 -25.71
CA ALA A 3 -15.85 3.55 -26.05
C ALA A 3 -16.87 2.98 -25.03
N ILE A 4 -16.70 3.31 -23.74
CA ILE A 4 -17.66 2.91 -22.69
C ILE A 4 -18.99 3.64 -22.89
N HIS A 5 -18.95 4.95 -23.14
CA HIS A 5 -20.16 5.72 -23.45
C HIS A 5 -20.90 5.17 -24.67
N GLY A 6 -20.19 4.83 -25.73
CA GLY A 6 -20.76 4.18 -26.93
C GLY A 6 -21.40 2.81 -26.64
N ALA A 7 -20.72 1.96 -25.86
CA ALA A 7 -21.26 0.65 -25.48
C ALA A 7 -22.54 0.77 -24.64
N LEU A 8 -22.55 1.67 -23.64
CA LEU A 8 -23.70 1.89 -22.77
C LEU A 8 -24.90 2.44 -23.54
N THR A 9 -24.68 3.40 -24.44
CA THR A 9 -25.75 3.94 -25.29
C THR A 9 -26.23 2.93 -26.34
N GLY A 10 -25.38 2.00 -26.76
CA GLY A 10 -25.73 0.83 -27.56
C GLY A 10 -26.44 -0.30 -26.79
N GLY A 11 -26.67 -0.16 -25.48
CA GLY A 11 -27.41 -1.12 -24.66
C GLY A 11 -26.57 -2.26 -24.07
N ALA A 12 -25.25 -2.25 -24.23
CA ALA A 12 -24.35 -3.19 -23.58
C ALA A 12 -24.04 -2.72 -22.15
N LEU A 13 -23.99 -3.66 -21.20
CA LEU A 13 -23.42 -3.38 -19.89
C LEU A 13 -21.89 -3.34 -20.03
N ALA A 14 -21.27 -2.22 -19.64
CA ALA A 14 -19.85 -2.00 -19.78
C ALA A 14 -19.25 -1.44 -18.48
N THR A 15 -17.99 -1.77 -18.21
CA THR A 15 -17.19 -1.30 -17.07
C THR A 15 -15.79 -0.93 -17.55
N THR A 16 -15.00 -0.27 -16.71
CA THR A 16 -13.59 0.03 -16.97
C THR A 16 -12.78 0.09 -15.67
N PHE A 17 -11.46 0.00 -15.80
CA PHE A 17 -10.50 0.09 -14.71
C PHE A 17 -9.53 1.23 -14.99
N THR A 18 -9.34 2.15 -14.06
CA THR A 18 -8.41 3.27 -14.23
C THR A 18 -7.96 3.84 -12.89
N ALA A 19 -7.07 4.84 -12.92
CA ALA A 19 -6.50 5.50 -11.76
C ALA A 19 -5.81 6.82 -12.19
N SER A 20 -5.68 7.78 -11.27
CA SER A 20 -4.85 8.98 -11.42
C SER A 20 -5.12 9.72 -12.74
N GLN A 21 -4.09 9.97 -13.55
CA GLN A 21 -4.18 10.64 -14.83
C GLN A 21 -5.17 9.98 -15.79
N GLY A 22 -5.30 8.65 -15.73
CA GLY A 22 -6.25 7.90 -16.55
C GLY A 22 -7.69 8.29 -16.26
N LEU A 23 -8.04 8.52 -14.99
CA LEU A 23 -9.36 8.99 -14.58
C LEU A 23 -9.61 10.43 -15.04
N LEU A 24 -8.62 11.32 -14.94
CA LEU A 24 -8.74 12.70 -15.43
C LEU A 24 -9.07 12.76 -16.93
N LEU A 25 -8.44 11.89 -17.73
CA LEU A 25 -8.73 11.76 -19.17
C LEU A 25 -10.14 11.21 -19.45
N MET A 26 -10.81 10.62 -18.44
CA MET A 26 -12.19 10.14 -18.56
C MET A 26 -13.24 11.19 -18.23
N LEU A 27 -12.88 12.27 -17.50
CA LEU A 27 -13.82 13.29 -16.99
C LEU A 27 -14.81 13.81 -18.03
N PRO A 28 -14.40 14.22 -19.26
CA PRO A 28 -15.36 14.75 -20.24
C PRO A 28 -16.48 13.77 -20.59
N ASN A 29 -16.15 12.47 -20.68
CA ASN A 29 -17.14 11.42 -20.95
C ASN A 29 -17.95 11.05 -19.70
N MET A 30 -17.40 11.22 -18.49
CA MET A 30 -18.16 10.98 -17.26
C MET A 30 -19.35 11.93 -17.15
N PHE A 31 -19.17 13.22 -17.43
CA PHE A 31 -20.30 14.18 -17.49
C PHE A 31 -21.39 13.75 -18.50
N LYS A 32 -20.99 13.15 -19.62
CA LYS A 32 -21.92 12.62 -20.63
C LYS A 32 -22.66 11.36 -20.13
N ILE A 33 -21.94 10.41 -19.55
CA ILE A 33 -22.50 9.15 -19.03
C ILE A 33 -23.51 9.42 -17.91
N SER A 34 -23.16 10.28 -16.94
CA SER A 34 -24.05 10.64 -15.83
C SER A 34 -25.24 11.50 -16.29
N GLY A 35 -25.01 12.46 -17.20
CA GLY A 35 -26.06 13.30 -17.77
C GLY A 35 -27.08 12.52 -18.59
N GLU A 36 -26.67 11.40 -19.21
CA GLU A 36 -27.56 10.50 -19.96
C GLU A 36 -28.17 9.39 -19.07
N LEU A 37 -27.87 9.38 -17.76
CA LEU A 37 -28.33 8.38 -16.79
C LEU A 37 -28.07 6.96 -17.31
N ALA A 38 -26.84 6.75 -17.78
CA ALA A 38 -26.34 5.48 -18.33
C ALA A 38 -25.62 4.70 -17.23
N PRO A 39 -26.24 3.64 -16.67
CA PRO A 39 -25.68 2.95 -15.51
C PRO A 39 -24.42 2.16 -15.86
N THR A 40 -23.37 2.39 -15.09
CA THR A 40 -22.07 1.70 -15.21
C THR A 40 -21.33 1.83 -13.88
N VAL A 41 -20.34 0.96 -13.66
CA VAL A 41 -19.40 1.06 -12.55
C VAL A 41 -17.99 1.16 -13.11
N PHE A 42 -17.24 2.18 -12.73
CA PHE A 42 -15.81 2.27 -12.99
C PHE A 42 -15.07 1.86 -11.73
N HIS A 43 -14.12 0.93 -11.86
CA HIS A 43 -13.32 0.43 -10.75
C HIS A 43 -12.02 1.23 -10.67
N ILE A 44 -11.87 2.00 -9.61
CA ILE A 44 -10.78 2.97 -9.46
C ILE A 44 -9.84 2.52 -8.36
N SER A 45 -8.60 2.19 -8.73
CA SER A 45 -7.52 2.08 -7.76
C SER A 45 -7.00 3.48 -7.48
N ALA A 46 -7.62 4.18 -6.51
CA ALA A 46 -7.42 5.61 -6.27
C ALA A 46 -5.94 5.93 -6.04
N ARG A 47 -5.41 6.88 -6.81
CA ARG A 47 -3.97 7.17 -6.92
C ARG A 47 -3.71 8.67 -7.06
N SER A 48 -2.59 9.11 -6.49
CA SER A 48 -2.09 10.48 -6.57
C SER A 48 -2.10 11.06 -7.99
N ILE A 49 -2.57 12.29 -8.12
CA ILE A 49 -2.33 13.14 -9.29
C ILE A 49 -0.89 13.66 -9.28
N SER A 50 -0.26 13.69 -10.44
CA SER A 50 1.07 14.27 -10.66
C SER A 50 1.02 15.78 -10.48
N CYS A 51 1.68 16.27 -9.43
CA CYS A 51 1.78 17.69 -9.08
C CYS A 51 3.24 18.15 -9.18
N GLN A 52 3.92 18.40 -8.05
CA GLN A 52 5.36 18.67 -7.99
C GLN A 52 6.20 17.46 -8.42
N ALA A 53 5.64 16.26 -8.28
CA ALA A 53 6.22 15.01 -8.75
C ALA A 53 5.13 14.04 -9.19
N LEU A 54 5.50 13.07 -10.02
CA LEU A 54 4.67 11.90 -10.30
C LEU A 54 4.70 10.97 -9.08
N SER A 55 3.54 10.49 -8.67
CA SER A 55 3.46 9.34 -7.77
C SER A 55 2.62 8.22 -8.36
N ILE A 56 3.05 6.97 -8.12
CA ILE A 56 2.27 5.79 -8.45
C ILE A 56 1.32 5.34 -7.34
N PHE A 57 1.46 5.93 -6.16
CA PHE A 57 0.89 5.43 -4.93
C PHE A 57 -0.50 6.02 -4.63
N GLY A 58 -1.18 5.41 -3.67
CA GLY A 58 -2.60 5.62 -3.40
C GLY A 58 -2.91 6.84 -2.55
N ASP A 59 -3.81 7.69 -3.05
CA ASP A 59 -4.59 8.66 -2.29
C ASP A 59 -5.88 8.96 -3.08
N HIS A 60 -6.73 9.87 -2.59
CA HIS A 60 -8.05 10.15 -3.18
C HIS A 60 -8.06 11.35 -4.14
N SER A 61 -6.90 11.92 -4.49
CA SER A 61 -6.87 13.14 -5.31
C SER A 61 -7.57 12.97 -6.67
N ASP A 62 -7.47 11.80 -7.29
CA ASP A 62 -8.10 11.50 -8.58
C ASP A 62 -9.64 11.44 -8.50
N ILE A 63 -10.19 10.68 -7.56
CA ILE A 63 -11.64 10.59 -7.37
C ILE A 63 -12.24 11.92 -6.88
N MET A 64 -11.47 12.72 -6.14
CA MET A 64 -11.90 14.05 -5.68
C MET A 64 -11.95 15.05 -6.83
N CYS A 65 -11.07 14.95 -7.84
CA CYS A 65 -11.23 15.68 -9.10
C CYS A 65 -12.51 15.30 -9.87
N ALA A 66 -12.99 14.07 -9.72
CA ALA A 66 -14.17 13.56 -10.40
C ALA A 66 -15.50 13.78 -9.68
N ARG A 67 -15.50 14.31 -8.44
CA ARG A 67 -16.69 14.41 -7.57
C ARG A 67 -17.85 15.23 -8.16
N SER A 68 -17.57 16.13 -9.10
CA SER A 68 -18.57 16.98 -9.77
C SER A 68 -19.16 16.35 -11.04
N ALA A 69 -18.61 15.22 -11.51
CA ALA A 69 -19.02 14.58 -12.77
C ALA A 69 -20.40 13.91 -12.72
N GLY A 70 -21.10 13.93 -11.57
CA GLY A 70 -22.39 13.27 -11.39
C GLY A 70 -22.30 11.75 -11.21
N PHE A 71 -21.10 11.20 -11.02
CA PHE A 71 -20.99 9.79 -10.63
C PHE A 71 -21.23 9.65 -9.13
N GLY A 72 -21.91 8.60 -8.72
CA GLY A 72 -21.83 8.13 -7.35
C GLY A 72 -20.41 7.69 -7.03
N ILE A 73 -19.98 7.84 -5.78
CA ILE A 73 -18.63 7.45 -5.34
C ILE A 73 -18.79 6.56 -4.12
N VAL A 74 -18.42 5.29 -4.26
CA VAL A 74 -18.41 4.30 -3.19
C VAL A 74 -16.99 3.85 -2.89
N LEU A 75 -16.64 3.75 -1.61
CA LEU A 75 -15.32 3.43 -1.12
C LEU A 75 -15.29 2.07 -0.42
N SER A 76 -14.25 1.30 -0.71
CA SER A 76 -13.93 0.04 -0.04
C SER A 76 -12.60 0.17 0.71
N GLY A 77 -12.59 -0.20 2.00
CA GLY A 77 -11.42 -0.07 2.88
C GLY A 77 -10.45 -1.26 2.82
N ASN A 78 -10.94 -2.45 2.51
CA ASN A 78 -10.15 -3.69 2.49
C ASN A 78 -10.54 -4.59 1.29
N PRO A 79 -9.76 -5.64 0.98
CA PRO A 79 -10.05 -6.55 -0.13
C PRO A 79 -11.43 -7.24 -0.07
N GLN A 80 -11.96 -7.54 1.12
CA GLN A 80 -13.31 -8.10 1.27
C GLN A 80 -14.38 -7.10 0.81
N GLU A 81 -14.28 -5.85 1.25
CA GLU A 81 -15.18 -4.78 0.83
C GLU A 81 -15.07 -4.51 -0.67
N VAL A 82 -13.89 -4.66 -1.27
CA VAL A 82 -13.72 -4.55 -2.73
C VAL A 82 -14.54 -5.61 -3.47
N MET A 83 -14.50 -6.87 -3.01
CA MET A 83 -15.33 -7.95 -3.59
C MET A 83 -16.82 -7.60 -3.48
N ASP A 84 -17.26 -7.19 -2.29
CA ASP A 84 -18.67 -6.99 -1.99
C ASP A 84 -19.24 -5.72 -2.68
N ASN A 85 -18.57 -4.58 -2.55
CA ASN A 85 -19.01 -3.31 -3.15
C ASN A 85 -18.94 -3.32 -4.67
N ALA A 86 -18.11 -4.15 -5.32
CA ALA A 86 -18.12 -4.28 -6.77
C ALA A 86 -19.49 -4.76 -7.28
N LEU A 87 -20.07 -5.76 -6.63
CA LEU A 87 -21.40 -6.27 -6.97
C LEU A 87 -22.52 -5.30 -6.54
N ILE A 88 -22.43 -4.78 -5.31
CA ILE A 88 -23.44 -3.88 -4.76
C ILE A 88 -23.55 -2.60 -5.60
N ALA A 89 -22.41 -2.01 -6.00
CA ALA A 89 -22.40 -0.83 -6.86
C ALA A 89 -23.04 -1.13 -8.22
N GLN A 90 -22.81 -2.31 -8.79
CA GLN A 90 -23.40 -2.70 -10.07
C GLN A 90 -24.92 -2.85 -9.98
N ALA A 91 -25.43 -3.50 -8.92
CA ALA A 91 -26.87 -3.61 -8.67
C ALA A 91 -27.52 -2.23 -8.44
N ALA A 92 -26.89 -1.39 -7.61
CA ALA A 92 -27.38 -0.04 -7.32
C ALA A 92 -27.33 0.87 -8.56
N ALA A 93 -26.30 0.76 -9.41
CA ALA A 93 -26.19 1.51 -10.65
C ALA A 93 -27.35 1.18 -11.60
N LEU A 94 -27.62 -0.10 -11.83
CA LEU A 94 -28.74 -0.54 -12.68
C LEU A 94 -30.08 0.01 -12.19
N LYS A 95 -30.33 -0.08 -10.88
CA LYS A 95 -31.59 0.36 -10.28
C LYS A 95 -31.78 1.87 -10.27
N SER A 96 -30.76 2.61 -9.86
CA SER A 96 -30.81 4.07 -9.74
C SER A 96 -30.61 4.80 -11.06
N ARG A 97 -30.01 4.12 -12.05
CA ARG A 97 -29.49 4.70 -13.31
C ARG A 97 -28.35 5.70 -13.13
N VAL A 98 -27.88 5.90 -11.90
CA VAL A 98 -26.70 6.72 -11.60
C VAL A 98 -25.46 5.85 -11.83
N PRO A 99 -24.46 6.31 -12.59
CA PRO A 99 -23.19 5.59 -12.72
C PRO A 99 -22.32 5.76 -11.47
N PHE A 100 -21.46 4.79 -11.16
CA PHE A 100 -20.64 4.79 -9.95
C PHE A 100 -19.15 4.69 -10.23
N LEU A 101 -18.35 5.40 -9.45
CA LEU A 101 -16.97 5.07 -9.17
C LEU A 101 -16.96 4.15 -7.96
N HIS A 102 -16.58 2.89 -8.15
CA HIS A 102 -16.19 2.01 -7.05
C HIS A 102 -14.69 2.17 -6.84
N ALA A 103 -14.30 2.87 -5.78
CA ALA A 103 -12.93 3.23 -5.50
C ALA A 103 -12.38 2.52 -4.26
N PHE A 104 -11.08 2.22 -4.31
CA PHE A 104 -10.31 1.62 -3.24
C PHE A 104 -8.85 2.05 -3.35
N ASP A 105 -8.14 2.08 -2.22
CA ASP A 105 -6.86 2.76 -2.15
C ASP A 105 -5.77 2.04 -2.97
N GLY A 106 -5.13 2.80 -3.86
CA GLY A 106 -3.99 2.36 -4.67
C GLY A 106 -2.87 1.82 -3.81
N PHE A 107 -2.31 0.67 -4.21
CA PHE A 107 -1.45 -0.19 -3.40
C PHE A 107 -2.08 -0.71 -2.11
N ARG A 108 -2.41 0.17 -1.16
CA ARG A 108 -2.81 -0.18 0.22
C ARG A 108 -3.97 -1.18 0.30
N THR A 109 -4.92 -1.12 -0.63
CA THR A 109 -5.98 -2.12 -0.77
C THR A 109 -5.80 -2.96 -2.03
N SER A 110 -5.53 -2.32 -3.18
CA SER A 110 -5.44 -3.01 -4.48
C SER A 110 -4.33 -4.08 -4.60
N HIS A 111 -3.26 -3.96 -3.81
CA HIS A 111 -2.11 -4.88 -3.82
C HIS A 111 -1.93 -5.61 -2.49
N GLU A 112 -2.82 -5.36 -1.53
CA GLU A 112 -2.87 -6.13 -0.29
C GLU A 112 -3.53 -7.47 -0.56
N ILE A 113 -2.88 -8.54 -0.12
CA ILE A 113 -3.43 -9.89 -0.17
C ILE A 113 -4.09 -10.15 1.17
N GLN A 114 -5.37 -10.51 1.15
CA GLN A 114 -6.07 -11.04 2.31
C GLN A 114 -6.80 -12.34 1.94
N LYS A 115 -7.00 -13.22 2.93
CA LYS A 115 -8.00 -14.28 2.80
C LYS A 115 -9.39 -13.65 2.92
N ILE A 116 -10.18 -13.77 1.86
CA ILE A 116 -11.54 -13.22 1.76
C ILE A 116 -12.54 -14.34 1.51
N GLU A 117 -13.81 -14.04 1.75
CA GLU A 117 -14.94 -14.83 1.29
C GLU A 117 -15.38 -14.33 -0.09
N GLU A 118 -15.22 -15.18 -1.11
CA GLU A 118 -15.67 -14.87 -2.46
C GLU A 118 -17.20 -14.87 -2.56
N VAL A 119 -17.76 -13.97 -3.37
CA VAL A 119 -19.20 -13.96 -3.65
C VAL A 119 -19.52 -14.98 -4.75
N PRO A 120 -20.36 -16.00 -4.49
CA PRO A 120 -20.72 -16.98 -5.51
C PRO A 120 -21.55 -16.36 -6.66
N PHE A 121 -21.45 -16.93 -7.87
CA PHE A 121 -22.21 -16.46 -9.03
C PHE A 121 -23.72 -16.52 -8.84
N GLU A 122 -24.23 -17.44 -8.03
CA GLU A 122 -25.64 -17.55 -7.67
C GLU A 122 -26.10 -16.32 -6.88
N VAL A 123 -25.26 -15.82 -5.97
CA VAL A 123 -25.51 -14.57 -5.23
C VAL A 123 -25.43 -13.37 -6.17
N MET A 124 -24.46 -13.36 -7.10
CA MET A 124 -24.36 -12.31 -8.12
C MET A 124 -25.63 -12.22 -8.96
N ALA A 125 -26.14 -13.35 -9.45
CA ALA A 125 -27.39 -13.42 -10.21
C ALA A 125 -28.58 -12.94 -9.38
N GLN A 126 -28.65 -13.34 -8.10
CA GLN A 126 -29.70 -12.91 -7.18
C GLN A 126 -29.62 -11.44 -6.77
N MET A 127 -28.51 -10.74 -7.02
CA MET A 127 -28.38 -9.30 -6.75
C MET A 127 -28.84 -8.44 -7.94
N LEU A 128 -28.90 -8.99 -9.15
CA LEU A 128 -29.20 -8.26 -10.37
C LEU A 128 -30.64 -8.53 -10.83
N ASP A 129 -31.47 -7.48 -10.88
CA ASP A 129 -32.85 -7.62 -11.34
C ASP A 129 -32.91 -7.59 -12.88
N GLU A 130 -33.54 -8.61 -13.48
CA GLU A 130 -33.66 -8.74 -14.94
C GLU A 130 -34.38 -7.54 -15.56
N GLU A 131 -35.40 -7.01 -14.88
CA GLU A 131 -36.15 -5.83 -15.33
C GLU A 131 -35.26 -4.60 -15.50
N ASP A 132 -34.29 -4.39 -14.61
CA ASP A 132 -33.39 -3.25 -14.69
C ASP A 132 -32.41 -3.39 -15.88
N ILE A 133 -31.96 -4.61 -16.17
CA ILE A 133 -31.13 -4.93 -17.33
C ILE A 133 -31.93 -4.73 -18.63
N VAL A 134 -33.17 -5.24 -18.68
CA VAL A 134 -34.09 -5.05 -19.81
C VAL A 134 -34.35 -3.56 -20.03
N ALA A 135 -34.50 -2.79 -18.95
CA ALA A 135 -34.69 -1.35 -19.03
C ALA A 135 -33.48 -0.64 -19.66
N VAL A 136 -32.24 -1.07 -19.40
CA VAL A 136 -31.05 -0.53 -20.09
C VAL A 136 -31.13 -0.82 -21.58
N ARG A 137 -31.41 -2.06 -21.96
CA ARG A 137 -31.51 -2.49 -23.37
C ARG A 137 -32.66 -1.80 -24.11
N SER A 138 -33.78 -1.58 -23.44
CA SER A 138 -34.95 -0.93 -24.05
C SER A 138 -34.66 0.52 -24.45
N ARG A 139 -33.74 1.18 -23.75
CA ARG A 139 -33.19 2.51 -24.04
C ARG A 139 -31.98 2.51 -24.98
N ALA A 140 -31.57 1.39 -25.56
CA ALA A 140 -30.44 1.37 -26.48
C ALA A 140 -30.72 2.15 -27.78
N LEU A 141 -29.68 2.72 -28.39
CA LEU A 141 -29.73 3.21 -29.77
C LEU A 141 -29.92 2.03 -30.72
N ARG A 142 -31.07 1.96 -31.39
CA ARG A 142 -31.35 0.94 -32.41
C ARG A 142 -32.10 1.53 -33.62
N PRO A 143 -31.77 1.14 -34.86
CA PRO A 143 -32.44 1.65 -36.06
C PRO A 143 -33.95 1.39 -36.09
N GLU A 144 -34.41 0.30 -35.45
CA GLU A 144 -35.83 -0.11 -35.42
C GLU A 144 -36.70 0.78 -34.52
N ASN A 145 -36.10 1.49 -33.56
CA ASN A 145 -36.78 2.44 -32.68
C ASN A 145 -35.82 3.59 -32.34
N PRO A 146 -35.57 4.50 -33.29
CA PRO A 146 -34.48 5.46 -33.19
C PRO A 146 -34.76 6.53 -32.12
N THR A 147 -33.71 6.93 -31.41
CA THR A 147 -33.75 8.09 -30.50
C THR A 147 -32.53 8.96 -30.74
N MET A 148 -32.65 10.26 -30.46
CA MET A 148 -31.55 11.23 -30.54
C MET A 148 -31.05 11.57 -29.13
N ARG A 149 -29.73 11.66 -28.95
CA ARG A 149 -29.08 12.01 -27.67
C ARG A 149 -27.94 12.98 -27.89
N GLY A 150 -27.58 13.72 -26.83
CA GLY A 150 -26.47 14.67 -26.88
C GLY A 150 -26.71 15.84 -27.84
N THR A 151 -27.93 16.37 -27.88
CA THR A 151 -28.26 17.56 -28.66
C THR A 151 -27.50 18.79 -28.18
N ALA A 152 -27.39 19.80 -29.05
CA ALA A 152 -27.02 21.15 -28.64
C ALA A 152 -28.27 21.87 -28.13
N GLN A 153 -28.19 22.46 -26.93
CA GLN A 153 -29.30 23.16 -26.29
C GLN A 153 -28.90 24.60 -25.98
N ASN A 154 -29.82 25.54 -26.24
CA ASN A 154 -29.66 26.94 -25.88
C ASN A 154 -30.00 27.19 -24.40
N PRO A 155 -29.74 28.39 -23.86
CA PRO A 155 -30.05 28.73 -22.48
C PRO A 155 -31.53 28.62 -22.09
N ASP A 156 -32.43 28.64 -23.07
CA ASP A 156 -33.88 28.51 -22.90
C ASP A 156 -34.33 27.12 -22.44
N LEU A 157 -33.52 26.07 -22.64
CA LEU A 157 -33.84 24.68 -22.28
C LEU A 157 -32.77 24.00 -21.42
N TYR A 158 -31.50 24.40 -21.54
CA TYR A 158 -30.38 23.67 -20.92
C TYR A 158 -30.55 23.52 -19.40
N PHE A 159 -30.94 24.59 -18.71
CA PHE A 159 -31.05 24.56 -17.25
C PHE A 159 -32.16 23.59 -16.81
N GLN A 160 -33.34 23.65 -17.42
CA GLN A 160 -34.45 22.75 -17.13
C GLN A 160 -34.07 21.29 -17.43
N GLY A 161 -33.36 21.04 -18.53
CA GLY A 161 -32.85 19.72 -18.87
C GLY A 161 -31.82 19.20 -17.87
N ARG A 162 -30.98 20.09 -17.31
CA ARG A 162 -29.96 19.73 -16.31
C ARG A 162 -30.58 19.33 -14.97
N GLU A 163 -31.64 20.01 -14.54
CA GLU A 163 -32.37 19.73 -13.28
C GLU A 163 -33.29 18.50 -13.38
N ALA A 164 -33.63 18.06 -14.60
CA ALA A 164 -34.52 16.91 -14.79
C ALA A 164 -33.99 15.58 -14.21
N VAL A 165 -32.69 15.50 -13.89
CA VAL A 165 -32.08 14.30 -13.30
C VAL A 165 -32.26 14.20 -11.78
N ASN A 166 -32.65 15.27 -11.09
CA ASN A 166 -32.66 15.34 -9.62
C ASN A 166 -33.39 14.15 -8.95
N PRO A 167 -34.59 13.71 -9.40
CA PRO A 167 -35.28 12.58 -8.77
C PRO A 167 -34.50 11.26 -8.78
N PHE A 168 -33.54 11.08 -9.69
CA PHE A 168 -32.68 9.90 -9.72
C PHE A 168 -31.61 9.97 -8.63
N TYR A 169 -31.00 11.14 -8.44
CA TYR A 169 -29.98 11.37 -7.41
C TYR A 169 -30.60 11.39 -6.00
N ASP A 170 -31.78 11.99 -5.83
CA ASP A 170 -32.48 12.03 -4.54
C ASP A 170 -32.84 10.62 -4.02
N LYS A 171 -33.20 9.71 -4.94
CA LYS A 171 -33.56 8.32 -4.60
C LYS A 171 -32.33 7.41 -4.49
N CYS A 172 -31.20 7.80 -5.06
CA CYS A 172 -30.01 6.95 -5.19
C CYS A 172 -29.47 6.45 -3.83
N PRO A 173 -29.33 7.28 -2.76
CA PRO A 173 -28.87 6.80 -1.45
C PRO A 173 -29.73 5.66 -0.88
N GLU A 174 -31.05 5.79 -0.95
CA GLU A 174 -31.97 4.77 -0.43
C GLU A 174 -31.94 3.48 -1.27
N ILE A 175 -31.81 3.60 -2.59
CA ILE A 175 -31.58 2.46 -3.48
C ILE A 175 -30.28 1.74 -3.13
N PHE A 176 -29.22 2.50 -2.84
CA PHE A 176 -27.92 1.93 -2.48
C PHE A 176 -27.97 1.23 -1.13
N GLN A 177 -28.64 1.82 -0.13
CA GLN A 177 -28.85 1.17 1.16
C GLN A 177 -29.67 -0.13 1.01
N ALA A 178 -30.72 -0.12 0.18
CA ALA A 178 -31.49 -1.33 -0.10
C ALA A 178 -30.64 -2.42 -0.78
N ALA A 179 -29.67 -2.05 -1.63
CA ALA A 179 -28.71 -2.99 -2.21
C ALA A 179 -27.78 -3.59 -1.14
N TYR A 180 -27.31 -2.79 -0.18
CA TYR A 180 -26.59 -3.31 0.99
C TYR A 180 -27.43 -4.28 1.82
N ASP A 181 -28.68 -3.95 2.09
CA ASP A 181 -29.57 -4.79 2.88
C ASP A 181 -29.91 -6.10 2.16
N ARG A 182 -30.05 -6.08 0.82
CA ARG A 182 -30.22 -7.29 -0.01
C ARG A 182 -28.96 -8.16 0.06
N PHE A 183 -27.79 -7.56 -0.09
CA PHE A 183 -26.52 -8.28 -0.02
C PHE A 183 -26.33 -8.96 1.35
N ALA A 184 -26.66 -8.26 2.43
CA ALA A 184 -26.61 -8.79 3.78
C ALA A 184 -27.55 -9.98 3.99
N LYS A 185 -28.77 -9.96 3.41
CA LYS A 185 -29.69 -11.11 3.45
C LYS A 185 -29.14 -12.34 2.73
N LEU A 186 -28.34 -12.15 1.68
CA LEU A 186 -27.79 -13.24 0.88
C LEU A 186 -26.47 -13.80 1.45
N THR A 187 -25.68 -12.95 2.12
CA THR A 187 -24.30 -13.30 2.52
C THR A 187 -24.03 -13.19 4.03
N GLY A 188 -24.92 -12.56 4.79
CA GLY A 188 -24.71 -12.22 6.20
C GLY A 188 -23.85 -10.98 6.44
N ARG A 189 -23.23 -10.39 5.41
CA ARG A 189 -22.36 -9.20 5.54
C ARG A 189 -23.15 -7.91 5.34
N GLN A 190 -23.36 -7.17 6.43
CA GLN A 190 -24.14 -5.92 6.43
C GLN A 190 -23.23 -4.69 6.31
N TYR A 191 -23.66 -3.74 5.49
CA TYR A 191 -23.05 -2.43 5.33
C TYR A 191 -24.10 -1.32 5.47
N ARG A 192 -23.65 -0.09 5.72
CA ARG A 192 -24.49 1.11 5.60
C ARG A 192 -23.73 2.19 4.86
N LEU A 193 -24.46 3.17 4.31
CA LEU A 193 -23.85 4.32 3.61
C LEU A 193 -22.81 5.03 4.48
N PHE A 194 -23.16 5.20 5.75
CA PHE A 194 -22.31 5.68 6.83
C PHE A 194 -22.47 4.69 7.98
N ASP A 195 -21.37 4.10 8.43
CA ASP A 195 -21.43 3.02 9.41
C ASP A 195 -20.44 3.28 10.55
N TYR A 196 -20.98 3.23 11.75
CA TYR A 196 -20.41 3.78 12.97
C TYR A 196 -19.81 2.66 13.81
N TYR A 197 -18.65 2.93 14.38
CA TYR A 197 -17.96 2.05 15.32
C TYR A 197 -17.42 2.86 16.50
N GLY A 198 -17.43 2.28 17.70
CA GLY A 198 -16.90 2.89 18.92
C GLY A 198 -17.98 3.19 19.96
N ALA A 199 -17.66 4.04 20.93
CA ALA A 199 -18.51 4.27 22.09
C ALA A 199 -19.87 4.87 21.70
N PRO A 200 -21.02 4.35 22.17
CA PRO A 200 -22.33 4.95 21.89
C PRO A 200 -22.47 6.40 22.39
N ASP A 201 -21.71 6.76 23.42
CA ASP A 201 -21.61 8.09 24.02
C ASP A 201 -20.30 8.81 23.65
N ALA A 202 -19.73 8.53 22.48
CA ALA A 202 -18.50 9.16 22.02
C ALA A 202 -18.59 10.69 22.03
N GLU A 203 -17.52 11.34 22.52
CA GLU A 203 -17.37 12.79 22.55
C GLU A 203 -16.55 13.31 21.37
N ALA A 204 -15.64 12.49 20.83
CA ALA A 204 -14.90 12.78 19.61
C ALA A 204 -15.15 11.68 18.58
N VAL A 205 -15.53 12.04 17.36
CA VAL A 205 -15.79 11.09 16.27
C VAL A 205 -14.95 11.43 15.05
N MET A 206 -14.16 10.46 14.58
CA MET A 206 -13.42 10.57 13.32
C MET A 206 -14.33 10.17 12.15
N VAL A 207 -14.37 10.97 11.08
CA VAL A 207 -15.05 10.66 9.81
C VAL A 207 -13.99 10.47 8.74
N ILE A 208 -13.98 9.30 8.08
CA ILE A 208 -12.88 8.91 7.18
C ILE A 208 -13.37 7.94 6.10
N MET A 209 -12.64 7.88 4.98
CA MET A 209 -12.92 7.06 3.81
C MET A 209 -11.78 6.07 3.50
N GLY A 210 -12.10 4.97 2.81
CA GLY A 210 -11.09 4.04 2.31
C GLY A 210 -10.34 3.28 3.40
N SER A 211 -9.13 2.82 3.10
CA SER A 211 -8.36 1.90 3.96
C SER A 211 -7.93 2.49 5.29
N GLY A 212 -7.83 3.82 5.39
CA GLY A 212 -7.55 4.50 6.66
C GLY A 212 -8.62 4.22 7.72
N ALA A 213 -9.85 3.91 7.30
CA ALA A 213 -10.93 3.56 8.21
C ALA A 213 -10.73 2.22 8.91
N GLU A 214 -10.01 1.26 8.31
CA GLU A 214 -9.70 -0.02 8.96
C GLU A 214 -8.69 0.17 10.10
N THR A 215 -7.63 0.94 9.84
CA THR A 215 -6.66 1.30 10.87
C THR A 215 -7.29 2.16 11.97
N ALA A 216 -8.17 3.10 11.60
CA ALA A 216 -8.89 3.90 12.58
C ALA A 216 -9.83 3.06 13.46
N GLU A 217 -10.47 2.02 12.91
CA GLU A 217 -11.31 1.11 13.71
C GLU A 217 -10.46 0.37 14.74
N GLU A 218 -9.32 -0.19 14.31
CA GLU A 218 -8.36 -0.87 15.19
C GLU A 218 -7.86 0.06 16.32
N ALA A 219 -7.51 1.30 15.99
CA ALA A 219 -7.06 2.28 16.97
C ALA A 219 -8.18 2.73 17.92
N VAL A 220 -9.40 2.96 17.43
CA VAL A 220 -10.57 3.29 18.27
C VAL A 220 -10.89 2.15 19.23
N ALA A 221 -10.81 0.90 18.78
CA ALA A 221 -10.97 -0.27 19.64
C ALA A 221 -9.94 -0.25 20.77
N TYR A 222 -8.65 -0.05 20.44
CA TYR A 222 -7.58 0.07 21.44
C TYR A 222 -7.80 1.21 22.44
N LEU A 223 -8.09 2.42 21.96
CA LEU A 223 -8.33 3.59 22.81
C LEU A 223 -9.54 3.41 23.72
N HIS A 224 -10.56 2.71 23.25
CA HIS A 224 -11.73 2.40 24.06
C HIS A 224 -11.43 1.32 25.11
N GLU A 225 -10.89 0.18 24.70
CA GLU A 225 -10.69 -1.00 25.56
C GLU A 225 -9.53 -0.84 26.54
N GLN A 226 -8.43 -0.20 26.13
CA GLN A 226 -7.21 -0.10 26.92
C GLN A 226 -7.11 1.24 27.66
N GLU A 227 -7.66 2.32 27.11
CA GLU A 227 -7.54 3.67 27.69
C GLU A 227 -8.87 4.27 28.17
N GLY A 228 -10.00 3.57 27.98
CA GLY A 228 -11.32 4.03 28.42
C GLY A 228 -11.80 5.31 27.73
N LYS A 229 -11.29 5.62 26.54
CA LYS A 229 -11.63 6.84 25.82
C LYS A 229 -13.01 6.76 25.17
N LYS A 230 -13.71 7.90 25.16
CA LYS A 230 -15.01 8.08 24.49
C LYS A 230 -14.82 8.56 23.05
N CYS A 231 -14.21 7.72 22.22
CA CYS A 231 -14.02 7.99 20.81
C CYS A 231 -14.91 7.10 19.93
N GLY A 232 -15.20 7.60 18.73
CA GLY A 232 -15.92 6.89 17.69
C GLY A 232 -15.31 7.10 16.32
N LEU A 233 -15.73 6.26 15.39
CA LEU A 233 -15.37 6.26 13.99
C LEU A 233 -16.65 6.16 13.15
N LEU A 234 -16.77 7.03 12.18
CA LEU A 234 -17.81 6.96 11.15
C LEU A 234 -17.13 6.77 9.80
N LYS A 235 -17.15 5.54 9.27
CA LYS A 235 -16.61 5.32 7.92
C LYS A 235 -17.63 5.72 6.87
N VAL A 236 -17.19 6.45 5.86
CA VAL A 236 -18.02 6.87 4.74
C VAL A 236 -17.85 5.84 3.63
N ARG A 237 -18.90 5.08 3.34
CA ARG A 237 -18.91 4.08 2.26
C ARG A 237 -19.42 4.73 0.98
N LEU A 238 -20.61 5.34 1.03
CA LEU A 238 -21.15 6.11 -0.09
C LEU A 238 -20.86 7.61 0.12
N TYR A 239 -19.82 8.12 -0.55
CA TYR A 239 -19.46 9.53 -0.50
C TYR A 239 -20.33 10.41 -1.40
N ARG A 240 -20.72 9.89 -2.57
CA ARG A 240 -21.64 10.57 -3.49
C ARG A 240 -22.72 9.59 -3.99
N PRO A 241 -23.99 10.00 -4.06
CA PRO A 241 -24.56 11.23 -3.48
C PRO A 241 -24.44 11.23 -1.94
N PHE A 242 -24.06 12.36 -1.36
CA PHE A 242 -23.87 12.48 0.09
C PHE A 242 -25.24 12.66 0.76
N SER A 243 -25.69 11.67 1.53
CA SER A 243 -26.97 11.76 2.25
C SER A 243 -26.77 12.33 3.64
N THR A 244 -26.98 13.65 3.80
CA THR A 244 -26.92 14.34 5.10
C THR A 244 -27.80 13.67 6.14
N LYS A 245 -29.01 13.25 5.75
CA LYS A 245 -29.93 12.51 6.63
C LYS A 245 -29.29 11.24 7.18
N ARG A 246 -28.78 10.35 6.30
CA ARG A 246 -28.18 9.07 6.72
C ARG A 246 -26.87 9.27 7.50
N PHE A 247 -26.11 10.31 7.17
CA PHE A 247 -24.92 10.72 7.92
C PHE A 247 -25.28 11.10 9.36
N LEU A 248 -26.27 11.98 9.54
CA LEU A 248 -26.73 12.43 10.87
C LEU A 248 -27.40 11.31 11.67
N GLU A 249 -28.09 10.36 11.01
CA GLU A 249 -28.62 9.16 11.68
C GLU A 249 -27.50 8.32 12.32
N ALA A 250 -26.37 8.15 11.60
CA ALA A 250 -25.26 7.33 12.05
C ALA A 250 -24.32 8.04 13.06
N LEU A 251 -24.24 9.37 13.03
CA LEU A 251 -23.38 10.16 13.93
C LEU A 251 -24.02 10.28 15.34
N PRO A 252 -23.30 9.93 16.44
CA PRO A 252 -23.81 10.09 17.79
C PRO A 252 -24.15 11.55 18.13
N ALA A 253 -25.29 11.77 18.79
CA ALA A 253 -25.70 13.11 19.24
C ALA A 253 -24.82 13.67 20.37
N THR A 254 -24.00 12.81 21.00
CA THR A 254 -23.04 13.18 22.06
C THR A 254 -21.72 13.74 21.53
N ALA A 255 -21.48 13.66 20.21
CA ALA A 255 -20.26 14.15 19.60
C ALA A 255 -20.12 15.66 19.85
N LYS A 256 -19.03 16.05 20.54
CA LYS A 256 -18.62 17.44 20.77
C LYS A 256 -17.62 17.89 19.72
N THR A 257 -16.77 16.97 19.28
CA THR A 257 -15.79 17.19 18.22
C THR A 257 -15.97 16.15 17.11
N VAL A 258 -16.02 16.60 15.86
CA VAL A 258 -16.04 15.75 14.66
C VAL A 258 -14.80 16.05 13.84
N VAL A 259 -14.00 15.03 13.56
CA VAL A 259 -12.74 15.15 12.84
C VAL A 259 -12.85 14.51 11.48
N ALA A 260 -12.89 15.30 10.41
CA ALA A 260 -12.88 14.78 9.05
C ALA A 260 -11.45 14.57 8.56
N MET A 261 -11.14 13.36 8.12
CA MET A 261 -9.82 12.98 7.61
C MET A 261 -9.87 12.79 6.10
N ASP A 262 -9.19 13.66 5.37
CA ASP A 262 -9.13 13.67 3.92
C ASP A 262 -7.80 13.09 3.41
N ARG A 263 -7.89 12.16 2.46
CA ARG A 263 -6.73 11.58 1.78
C ARG A 263 -6.45 12.32 0.46
N THR A 264 -6.50 13.65 0.48
CA THR A 264 -6.23 14.52 -0.66
C THR A 264 -5.69 15.87 -0.18
N LYS A 265 -5.23 16.72 -1.11
CA LYS A 265 -4.92 18.12 -0.86
C LYS A 265 -5.50 18.98 -1.98
N GLU A 266 -6.26 20.01 -1.63
CA GLU A 266 -6.73 21.03 -2.57
C GLU A 266 -6.04 22.37 -2.24
N PRO A 267 -4.89 22.70 -2.87
CA PRO A 267 -4.16 23.92 -2.55
C PRO A 267 -5.02 25.18 -2.74
N GLY A 268 -5.14 25.99 -1.69
CA GLY A 268 -5.90 27.24 -1.71
C GLY A 268 -7.39 27.10 -1.41
N SER A 269 -7.90 25.90 -1.12
CA SER A 269 -9.27 25.75 -0.63
C SER A 269 -9.38 26.11 0.86
N ASP A 270 -10.60 26.43 1.30
CA ASP A 270 -10.93 26.63 2.72
C ASP A 270 -11.01 25.29 3.52
N GLY A 271 -10.69 24.18 2.86
CA GLY A 271 -10.70 22.83 3.43
C GLY A 271 -10.86 21.74 2.37
N GLU A 272 -10.53 20.51 2.75
CA GLU A 272 -10.64 19.35 1.86
C GLU A 272 -12.10 18.85 1.69
N PRO A 273 -12.40 18.07 0.63
CA PRO A 273 -13.78 17.77 0.24
C PRO A 273 -14.65 17.09 1.31
N LEU A 274 -14.14 16.07 2.01
CA LEU A 274 -14.93 15.40 3.05
C LEU A 274 -15.14 16.32 4.24
N TYR A 275 -14.12 17.07 4.65
CA TYR A 275 -14.25 18.08 5.70
C TYR A 275 -15.35 19.10 5.41
N LEU A 276 -15.42 19.63 4.19
CA LEU A 276 -16.44 20.60 3.82
C LEU A 276 -17.86 20.00 3.85
N ASP A 277 -18.04 18.76 3.37
CA ASP A 277 -19.33 18.07 3.43
C ASP A 277 -19.76 17.77 4.87
N VAL A 278 -18.84 17.29 5.72
CA VAL A 278 -19.08 16.99 7.14
C VAL A 278 -19.45 18.27 7.90
N ARG A 279 -18.73 19.36 7.65
CA ARG A 279 -19.01 20.67 8.26
C ARG A 279 -20.41 21.14 7.88
N SER A 280 -20.78 21.06 6.61
CA SER A 280 -22.13 21.42 6.15
C SER A 280 -23.21 20.54 6.80
N ALA A 281 -22.99 19.22 6.84
CA ALA A 281 -23.94 18.28 7.45
C ALA A 281 -24.16 18.54 8.95
N CYS A 282 -23.11 18.89 9.70
CA CYS A 282 -23.23 19.23 11.12
C CYS A 282 -23.99 20.55 11.35
N VAL A 283 -23.85 21.53 10.45
CA VAL A 283 -24.66 22.77 10.49
C VAL A 283 -26.13 22.44 10.33
N ASP A 284 -26.47 21.59 9.35
CA ASP A 284 -27.85 21.15 9.14
C ASP A 284 -28.37 20.34 10.34
N GLY A 285 -27.56 19.42 10.88
CA GLY A 285 -27.92 18.67 12.08
C GLY A 285 -28.18 19.55 13.31
N THR A 286 -27.45 20.65 13.45
CA THR A 286 -27.71 21.63 14.52
C THR A 286 -29.03 22.36 14.30
N ARG A 287 -29.33 22.76 13.06
CA ARG A 287 -30.62 23.39 12.69
C ARG A 287 -31.81 22.45 12.88
N GLU A 288 -31.62 21.17 12.60
CA GLU A 288 -32.63 20.10 12.76
C GLU A 288 -32.76 19.59 14.20
N GLY A 289 -31.93 20.09 15.13
CA GLY A 289 -31.98 19.72 16.55
C GLY A 289 -31.33 18.38 16.89
N LYS A 290 -30.55 17.78 15.97
CA LYS A 290 -29.73 16.59 16.25
C LYS A 290 -28.68 16.89 17.31
N PHE A 291 -28.06 18.06 17.24
CA PHE A 291 -27.09 18.55 18.22
C PHE A 291 -27.69 19.73 18.99
N LYS A 292 -27.48 19.73 20.31
CA LYS A 292 -27.89 20.87 21.17
C LYS A 292 -27.10 22.14 20.83
N GLU A 293 -25.81 21.95 20.53
CA GLU A 293 -24.87 22.99 20.11
C GLU A 293 -24.08 22.44 18.93
N MET A 294 -23.62 23.32 18.04
CA MET A 294 -22.82 22.92 16.89
C MET A 294 -21.53 22.24 17.38
N PRO A 295 -21.27 20.97 17.03
CA PRO A 295 -20.01 20.35 17.38
C PRO A 295 -18.85 21.09 16.72
N LEU A 296 -17.69 21.08 17.36
CA LEU A 296 -16.46 21.55 16.73
C LEU A 296 -16.14 20.60 15.57
N VAL A 297 -16.10 21.11 14.35
CA VAL A 297 -15.71 20.32 13.18
C VAL A 297 -14.32 20.75 12.74
N ILE A 298 -13.36 19.83 12.80
CA ILE A 298 -11.99 20.04 12.32
C ILE A 298 -11.64 19.11 11.16
N GLY A 299 -10.78 19.58 10.26
CA GLY A 299 -10.31 18.83 9.09
C GLY A 299 -8.82 18.57 9.15
N GLY A 300 -8.39 17.39 8.72
CA GLY A 300 -6.98 17.01 8.64
C GLY A 300 -6.66 16.17 7.41
N ARG A 301 -5.41 16.23 6.97
CA ARG A 301 -4.91 15.44 5.84
C ARG A 301 -4.01 14.30 6.31
N TYR A 302 -4.11 13.17 5.62
CA TYR A 302 -3.28 11.99 5.88
C TYR A 302 -2.99 11.22 4.59
N GLY A 303 -1.99 10.34 4.64
CA GLY A 303 -1.86 9.22 3.71
C GLY A 303 -1.70 9.56 2.23
N LEU A 304 -1.30 10.80 1.89
CA LEU A 304 -1.04 11.22 0.51
C LEU A 304 0.04 10.33 -0.09
N SER A 305 -0.15 9.87 -1.34
CA SER A 305 0.81 9.00 -2.02
C SER A 305 1.24 7.78 -1.21
N SER A 306 0.27 7.08 -0.59
CA SER A 306 0.50 5.95 0.32
C SER A 306 1.47 6.23 1.48
N LYS A 307 1.61 7.49 1.92
CA LYS A 307 2.21 7.76 3.22
C LYS A 307 1.50 6.91 4.28
N GLU A 308 2.28 6.38 5.21
CA GLU A 308 1.73 5.52 6.25
C GLU A 308 0.67 6.26 7.08
N PHE A 309 -0.31 5.49 7.54
CA PHE A 309 -1.33 5.96 8.48
C PHE A 309 -1.50 4.86 9.52
N THR A 310 -0.85 5.05 10.67
CA THR A 310 -0.74 4.03 11.71
C THR A 310 -1.71 4.31 12.87
N PRO A 311 -1.94 3.34 13.76
CA PRO A 311 -2.73 3.56 14.98
C PRO A 311 -2.20 4.70 15.86
N ALA A 312 -0.88 4.89 15.92
CA ALA A 312 -0.25 6.02 16.61
C ALA A 312 -0.67 7.38 16.01
N MET A 313 -0.77 7.46 14.69
CA MET A 313 -1.26 8.65 13.99
C MET A 313 -2.74 8.90 14.27
N VAL A 314 -3.58 7.85 14.31
CA VAL A 314 -4.99 7.98 14.71
C VAL A 314 -5.10 8.51 16.15
N LYS A 315 -4.28 7.98 17.07
CA LYS A 315 -4.22 8.47 18.45
C LYS A 315 -3.80 9.93 18.53
N ALA A 316 -2.80 10.36 17.74
CA ALA A 316 -2.40 11.76 17.65
C ALA A 316 -3.56 12.68 17.21
N VAL A 317 -4.36 12.23 16.25
CA VAL A 317 -5.56 12.97 15.80
C VAL A 317 -6.59 13.11 16.92
N PHE A 318 -6.88 12.04 17.66
CA PHE A 318 -7.81 12.14 18.80
C PHE A 318 -7.25 12.99 19.94
N LYS A 319 -5.95 12.89 20.24
CA LYS A 319 -5.27 13.76 21.22
C LYS A 319 -5.40 15.23 20.83
N HIS A 320 -5.23 15.56 19.56
CA HIS A 320 -5.48 16.90 19.03
C HIS A 320 -6.94 17.33 19.21
N ALA A 321 -7.88 16.46 18.87
CA ALA A 321 -9.32 16.72 18.99
C ALA A 321 -9.81 16.93 20.44
N TRP A 322 -9.14 16.32 21.41
CA TRP A 322 -9.40 16.49 22.85
C TRP A 322 -8.57 17.60 23.49
N GLY A 323 -7.63 18.20 22.77
CA GLY A 323 -6.78 19.28 23.28
C GLY A 323 -7.55 20.58 23.52
N ASP A 324 -6.87 21.56 24.11
CA ASP A 324 -7.48 22.85 24.46
C ASP A 324 -7.70 23.76 23.24
N ASN A 325 -6.88 23.62 22.19
CA ASN A 325 -6.94 24.46 20.98
C ASN A 325 -6.83 23.65 19.67
N PRO A 326 -7.78 22.74 19.40
CA PRO A 326 -7.86 22.03 18.12
C PRO A 326 -8.06 23.01 16.96
N PHE A 327 -7.26 22.86 15.91
CA PHE A 327 -7.36 23.64 14.67
C PHE A 327 -7.59 22.73 13.45
N SER A 328 -8.11 23.32 12.36
CA SER A 328 -8.30 22.64 11.07
C SER A 328 -7.10 22.86 10.13
N GLY A 329 -6.95 21.99 9.14
CA GLY A 329 -5.87 22.04 8.15
C GLY A 329 -4.58 21.38 8.63
N PHE A 330 -4.62 20.61 9.72
CA PHE A 330 -3.47 19.85 10.21
C PHE A 330 -3.08 18.71 9.25
N THR A 331 -1.87 18.19 9.42
CA THR A 331 -1.37 16.99 8.72
C THR A 331 -0.92 15.95 9.73
N VAL A 332 -0.95 14.67 9.38
CA VAL A 332 -0.38 13.60 10.20
C VAL A 332 0.41 12.62 9.35
N GLY A 333 1.54 12.13 9.87
CA GLY A 333 2.46 11.24 9.16
C GLY A 333 3.62 11.93 8.43
N ILE A 334 3.85 13.22 8.67
CA ILE A 334 5.00 13.98 8.16
C ILE A 334 5.52 14.93 9.25
N HIS A 335 6.76 15.41 9.08
CA HIS A 335 7.34 16.48 9.90
C HIS A 335 7.28 17.80 9.13
N ASP A 336 6.28 18.63 9.43
CA ASP A 336 6.09 19.94 8.82
C ASP A 336 6.71 21.04 9.68
N ASP A 337 7.98 21.29 9.43
CA ASP A 337 8.78 22.35 10.05
C ASP A 337 8.68 23.71 9.32
N VAL A 338 7.80 23.83 8.32
CA VAL A 338 7.59 25.05 7.54
C VAL A 338 6.28 25.74 7.92
N SER A 339 5.16 25.03 7.87
CA SER A 339 3.85 25.57 8.27
C SER A 339 3.40 25.15 9.67
N HIS A 340 4.13 24.24 10.33
CA HIS A 340 3.84 23.75 11.67
C HIS A 340 2.43 23.18 11.82
N LEU A 341 1.90 22.57 10.76
CA LEU A 341 0.58 21.96 10.74
C LEU A 341 0.61 20.47 11.09
N SER A 342 1.79 19.84 11.14
CA SER A 342 1.91 18.43 11.49
C SER A 342 1.66 18.17 12.97
N LEU A 343 0.81 17.18 13.26
CA LEU A 343 0.62 16.66 14.61
C LEU A 343 1.82 15.80 15.04
N ASP A 344 2.14 15.81 16.32
CA ASP A 344 3.11 14.89 16.92
C ASP A 344 2.48 13.49 17.08
N PHE A 345 3.07 12.50 16.42
CA PHE A 345 2.68 11.09 16.44
C PHE A 345 3.77 10.16 16.98
N SER A 346 4.70 10.70 17.78
CA SER A 346 5.82 9.95 18.38
C SER A 346 5.40 8.88 19.39
N GLU A 347 4.19 8.97 19.94
CA GLU A 347 3.67 7.99 20.89
C GLU A 347 3.31 6.67 20.21
N GLU A 348 4.15 5.65 20.38
CA GLU A 348 3.89 4.32 19.84
C GLU A 348 2.76 3.58 20.56
N ILE A 349 1.90 2.90 19.80
CA ILE A 349 0.94 1.91 20.32
C ILE A 349 1.02 0.61 19.51
N ASP A 350 0.74 -0.53 20.16
CA ASP A 350 0.56 -1.83 19.50
C ASP A 350 -0.90 -2.24 19.67
N SER A 351 -1.72 -1.93 18.65
CA SER A 351 -3.16 -2.20 18.65
C SER A 351 -3.55 -3.50 17.95
N GLU A 352 -2.59 -4.22 17.36
CA GLU A 352 -2.87 -5.50 16.72
C GLU A 352 -3.28 -6.54 17.77
N HIS A 353 -4.20 -7.44 17.40
CA HIS A 353 -4.66 -8.48 18.32
C HIS A 353 -3.48 -9.37 18.79
N PRO A 354 -3.40 -9.78 20.07
CA PRO A 354 -2.26 -10.52 20.61
C PRO A 354 -1.93 -11.85 19.92
N SER A 355 -2.89 -12.47 19.23
CA SER A 355 -2.66 -13.69 18.44
C SER A 355 -2.04 -13.44 17.05
N THR A 356 -1.80 -12.18 16.69
CA THR A 356 -1.26 -11.81 15.38
C THR A 356 0.25 -12.01 15.34
N TYR A 357 0.70 -12.95 14.52
CA TYR A 357 2.11 -13.17 14.21
C TYR A 357 2.52 -12.30 13.02
N ARG A 358 3.59 -11.50 13.18
CA ARG A 358 4.02 -10.49 12.20
C ARG A 358 5.44 -10.81 11.71
N ALA A 359 5.60 -10.98 10.41
CA ALA A 359 6.88 -11.33 9.78
C ALA A 359 7.26 -10.33 8.69
N LYS A 360 8.53 -9.90 8.69
CA LYS A 360 9.13 -9.05 7.65
C LYS A 360 10.20 -9.83 6.88
N PHE A 361 10.21 -9.69 5.56
CA PHE A 361 11.18 -10.35 4.68
C PHE A 361 11.84 -9.31 3.78
N TYR A 362 13.13 -9.09 3.99
CA TYR A 362 13.96 -8.22 3.18
C TYR A 362 14.64 -9.01 2.07
N GLY A 363 14.32 -8.69 0.83
CA GLY A 363 14.88 -9.34 -0.36
C GLY A 363 15.32 -8.34 -1.43
N LEU A 364 16.10 -8.81 -2.40
CA LEU A 364 16.49 -8.05 -3.58
C LEU A 364 15.44 -8.20 -4.70
N GLY A 365 15.21 -7.13 -5.44
CA GLY A 365 14.38 -7.18 -6.65
C GLY A 365 14.86 -8.29 -7.60
N ALA A 366 13.98 -9.26 -7.86
CA ALA A 366 14.16 -10.48 -8.68
C ALA A 366 14.79 -11.71 -8.01
N ASP A 367 15.04 -11.70 -6.70
CA ASP A 367 15.54 -12.88 -5.95
C ASP A 367 14.46 -13.96 -5.67
N GLY A 368 13.19 -13.61 -5.87
CA GLY A 368 12.03 -14.48 -5.66
C GLY A 368 11.39 -14.40 -4.27
N THR A 369 11.89 -13.54 -3.37
CA THR A 369 11.38 -13.34 -2.00
C THR A 369 9.89 -13.02 -1.97
N VAL A 370 9.48 -11.98 -2.71
CA VAL A 370 8.06 -11.58 -2.79
C VAL A 370 7.18 -12.72 -3.29
N GLY A 371 7.66 -13.50 -4.27
CA GLY A 371 6.93 -14.65 -4.79
C GLY A 371 6.74 -15.75 -3.74
N ALA A 372 7.80 -16.06 -2.99
CA ALA A 372 7.75 -16.99 -1.87
C ALA A 372 6.84 -16.48 -0.74
N SER A 373 6.87 -15.19 -0.41
CA SER A 373 5.99 -14.61 0.60
C SER A 373 4.52 -14.67 0.18
N LYS A 374 4.18 -14.39 -1.09
CA LYS A 374 2.82 -14.60 -1.62
C LYS A 374 2.37 -16.05 -1.53
N ASN A 375 3.25 -16.98 -1.89
CA ASN A 375 2.98 -18.41 -1.77
C ASN A 375 2.77 -18.82 -0.30
N THR A 376 3.58 -18.28 0.62
CA THR A 376 3.47 -18.51 2.07
C THR A 376 2.10 -18.13 2.61
N ILE A 377 1.61 -16.93 2.28
CA ILE A 377 0.25 -16.49 2.64
C ILE A 377 -0.79 -17.46 2.11
N LYS A 378 -0.69 -17.82 0.82
CA LYS A 378 -1.66 -18.69 0.16
C LYS A 378 -1.71 -20.07 0.80
N VAL A 379 -0.54 -20.71 0.96
CA VAL A 379 -0.43 -22.02 1.60
C VAL A 379 -0.99 -21.98 3.01
N PHE A 380 -0.66 -20.95 3.79
CA PHE A 380 -1.16 -20.82 5.16
C PHE A 380 -2.68 -20.60 5.19
N GLY A 381 -3.21 -19.71 4.35
CA GLY A 381 -4.63 -19.40 4.28
C GLY A 381 -5.51 -20.54 3.76
N GLU A 382 -4.99 -21.38 2.85
CA GLU A 382 -5.69 -22.56 2.30
C GLU A 382 -5.68 -23.77 3.24
N ASN A 383 -4.72 -23.84 4.18
CA ASN A 383 -4.55 -25.00 5.07
C ASN A 383 -4.86 -24.69 6.55
N THR A 384 -5.33 -23.47 6.86
CA THR A 384 -5.71 -23.06 8.20
C THR A 384 -6.97 -22.20 8.18
N ASP A 385 -7.68 -22.14 9.31
CA ASP A 385 -8.83 -21.25 9.51
C ASP A 385 -8.41 -19.81 9.86
N LYS A 386 -7.11 -19.53 9.96
CA LYS A 386 -6.59 -18.23 10.33
C LYS A 386 -6.78 -17.21 9.21
N TYR A 387 -6.86 -15.95 9.61
CA TYR A 387 -6.78 -14.81 8.71
C TYR A 387 -5.31 -14.57 8.36
N VAL A 388 -5.09 -14.22 7.09
CA VAL A 388 -3.75 -13.92 6.57
C VAL A 388 -3.79 -12.60 5.83
N GLN A 389 -2.72 -11.82 5.97
CA GLN A 389 -2.52 -10.56 5.26
C GLN A 389 -1.10 -10.51 4.70
N GLY A 390 -0.95 -9.96 3.49
CA GLY A 390 0.33 -9.66 2.88
C GLY A 390 0.35 -8.31 2.21
N PHE A 391 1.37 -7.52 2.52
CA PHE A 391 1.68 -6.29 1.81
C PHE A 391 3.14 -6.29 1.38
N PHE A 392 3.43 -5.76 0.19
CA PHE A 392 4.75 -5.86 -0.43
C PHE A 392 5.23 -4.49 -0.86
N VAL A 393 6.29 -4.01 -0.21
CA VAL A 393 6.97 -2.76 -0.56
C VAL A 393 8.02 -3.08 -1.61
N TYR A 394 7.95 -2.38 -2.75
CA TYR A 394 8.91 -2.49 -3.84
C TYR A 394 9.63 -1.15 -4.00
N ASP A 395 10.89 -1.23 -4.39
CA ASP A 395 11.64 -0.06 -4.86
C ASP A 395 11.18 0.34 -6.28
N SER A 396 11.33 1.62 -6.60
CA SER A 396 11.27 2.17 -7.96
C SER A 396 12.33 1.58 -8.90
N LYS A 397 13.45 1.09 -8.33
CA LYS A 397 14.54 0.45 -9.07
C LYS A 397 14.08 -0.90 -9.62
N LYS A 398 13.97 -1.01 -10.94
CA LYS A 398 13.50 -2.22 -11.66
C LYS A 398 14.31 -3.48 -11.36
N ALA A 399 15.59 -3.36 -10.99
CA ALA A 399 16.46 -4.50 -10.66
C ALA A 399 17.32 -4.21 -9.41
N GLY A 400 17.42 -5.22 -8.54
CA GLY A 400 18.23 -5.21 -7.32
C GLY A 400 17.90 -4.09 -6.33
N GLY A 401 16.70 -3.51 -6.42
CA GLY A 401 16.16 -2.62 -5.38
C GLY A 401 15.79 -3.41 -4.12
N VAL A 402 15.56 -2.70 -3.02
CA VAL A 402 15.10 -3.32 -1.78
C VAL A 402 13.63 -3.72 -1.94
N THR A 403 13.28 -4.91 -1.47
CA THR A 403 11.88 -5.33 -1.30
C THR A 403 11.66 -5.72 0.14
N CYS A 404 10.54 -5.29 0.72
CA CYS A 404 10.13 -5.70 2.07
C CYS A 404 8.72 -6.27 2.02
N SER A 405 8.59 -7.55 2.35
CA SER A 405 7.29 -8.23 2.46
C SER A 405 6.84 -8.20 3.92
N HIS A 406 5.61 -7.74 4.16
CA HIS A 406 4.98 -7.67 5.47
C HIS A 406 3.85 -8.71 5.53
N LEU A 407 4.02 -9.75 6.34
CA LEU A 407 3.05 -10.83 6.49
C LEU A 407 2.45 -10.82 7.89
N ARG A 408 1.13 -10.95 7.98
CA ARG A 408 0.41 -11.14 9.24
C ARG A 408 -0.43 -12.41 9.18
N PHE A 409 -0.45 -13.14 10.31
CA PHE A 409 -1.26 -14.34 10.49
C PHE A 409 -1.99 -14.21 11.83
N SER A 410 -3.32 -14.31 11.85
CA SER A 410 -4.09 -14.05 13.07
C SER A 410 -5.31 -14.96 13.20
N ASP A 411 -5.71 -15.22 14.44
CA ASP A 411 -6.97 -15.94 14.73
C ASP A 411 -8.20 -15.02 14.60
N LYS A 412 -7.97 -13.70 14.45
CA LYS A 412 -9.00 -12.67 14.28
C LYS A 412 -8.83 -11.97 12.92
N PRO A 413 -9.90 -11.35 12.38
CA PRO A 413 -9.78 -10.50 11.19
C PRO A 413 -8.69 -9.45 11.34
N ILE A 414 -7.87 -9.28 10.30
CA ILE A 414 -6.73 -8.36 10.30
C ILE A 414 -7.17 -7.03 9.66
N ARG A 415 -7.20 -5.96 10.46
CA ARG A 415 -7.56 -4.60 10.01
C ARG A 415 -6.35 -3.70 9.78
N SER A 416 -5.16 -4.22 10.00
CA SER A 416 -3.91 -3.47 10.05
C SER A 416 -3.44 -3.04 8.65
N THR A 417 -4.11 -2.04 8.07
CA THR A 417 -3.83 -1.46 6.74
C THR A 417 -2.63 -0.50 6.77
N TYR A 418 -1.56 -0.91 7.45
CA TYR A 418 -0.29 -0.21 7.63
C TYR A 418 0.87 -1.23 7.67
N LEU A 419 2.11 -0.77 7.52
CA LEU A 419 3.32 -1.60 7.57
C LEU A 419 3.55 -2.14 8.99
N ILE A 420 4.12 -3.35 9.08
CA ILE A 420 4.50 -3.93 10.38
C ILE A 420 5.56 -3.05 11.06
N THR A 421 5.22 -2.52 12.23
CA THR A 421 6.12 -1.73 13.08
C THR A 421 6.83 -2.60 14.13
N LYS A 422 6.16 -3.64 14.65
CA LYS A 422 6.70 -4.51 15.71
C LYS A 422 6.77 -5.99 15.27
N PRO A 423 7.68 -6.39 14.38
CA PRO A 423 7.74 -7.77 13.89
C PRO A 423 8.11 -8.77 14.99
N ASP A 424 7.53 -9.95 14.92
CA ASP A 424 7.92 -11.15 15.70
C ASP A 424 9.09 -11.88 15.01
N PHE A 425 9.19 -11.73 13.68
CA PHE A 425 10.18 -12.37 12.84
C PHE A 425 10.71 -11.44 11.74
N VAL A 426 12.02 -11.45 11.52
CA VAL A 426 12.68 -10.74 10.41
C VAL A 426 13.58 -11.71 9.65
N ALA A 427 13.38 -11.83 8.34
CA ALA A 427 14.33 -12.51 7.45
C ALA A 427 15.07 -11.51 6.55
N VAL A 428 16.37 -11.70 6.43
CA VAL A 428 17.30 -10.92 5.60
C VAL A 428 17.87 -11.85 4.54
N HIS A 429 17.34 -11.78 3.32
CA HIS A 429 17.72 -12.68 2.23
C HIS A 429 18.96 -12.22 1.46
N ALA A 430 19.40 -10.99 1.68
CA ALA A 430 20.62 -10.43 1.13
C ALA A 430 21.40 -9.67 2.21
N GLU A 431 22.61 -10.13 2.52
CA GLU A 431 23.47 -9.54 3.56
C GLU A 431 23.83 -8.08 3.29
N SER A 432 23.83 -7.66 2.01
CA SER A 432 24.11 -6.28 1.60
C SER A 432 23.20 -5.23 2.23
N PHE A 433 22.11 -5.64 2.88
CA PHE A 433 21.21 -4.74 3.62
C PHE A 433 21.70 -4.42 5.04
N LEU A 434 22.47 -5.32 5.65
CA LEU A 434 23.00 -5.14 7.00
C LEU A 434 23.94 -3.93 7.04
N GLY A 435 23.83 -3.12 8.09
CA GLY A 435 24.55 -1.85 8.21
C GLY A 435 23.99 -0.72 7.34
N ARG A 436 23.39 -1.02 6.17
CA ARG A 436 22.84 0.00 5.25
C ARG A 436 21.44 0.45 5.65
N ILE A 437 20.57 -0.51 5.94
CA ILE A 437 19.16 -0.24 6.30
C ILE A 437 18.89 -0.89 7.65
N ASP A 438 18.10 -0.25 8.51
CA ASP A 438 17.73 -0.82 9.81
C ASP A 438 16.67 -1.92 9.63
N VAL A 439 17.13 -3.13 9.25
CA VAL A 439 16.26 -4.29 9.03
C VAL A 439 15.61 -4.80 10.33
N LEU A 440 16.23 -4.52 11.48
CA LEU A 440 15.75 -4.97 12.80
C LEU A 440 14.90 -3.92 13.51
N LYS A 441 14.65 -2.75 12.88
CA LYS A 441 13.82 -1.68 13.43
C LYS A 441 12.49 -2.24 13.95
N GLY A 442 12.26 -2.01 15.24
CA GLY A 442 11.02 -2.35 15.93
C GLY A 442 10.83 -3.83 16.30
N ILE A 443 11.76 -4.74 15.97
CA ILE A 443 11.61 -6.17 16.31
C ILE A 443 11.35 -6.37 17.81
N LYS A 444 10.44 -7.28 18.16
CA LYS A 444 10.09 -7.56 19.55
C LYS A 444 11.24 -8.21 20.32
N GLU A 445 11.27 -8.01 21.63
CA GLU A 445 12.15 -8.78 22.53
C GLU A 445 11.86 -10.28 22.39
N GLY A 446 12.90 -11.10 22.30
CA GLY A 446 12.79 -12.54 22.04
C GLY A 446 12.42 -12.89 20.59
N GLY A 447 12.34 -11.90 19.69
CA GLY A 447 12.04 -12.11 18.27
C GLY A 447 13.10 -12.93 17.55
N THR A 448 12.75 -13.43 16.38
CA THR A 448 13.62 -14.28 15.56
C THR A 448 14.18 -13.52 14.36
N VAL A 449 15.48 -13.69 14.11
CA VAL A 449 16.18 -13.16 12.93
C VAL A 449 16.71 -14.32 12.10
N LEU A 450 16.42 -14.34 10.80
CA LEU A 450 16.96 -15.32 9.85
C LEU A 450 17.81 -14.62 8.78
N ILE A 451 19.08 -14.97 8.66
CA ILE A 451 20.00 -14.36 7.70
C ILE A 451 20.45 -15.39 6.66
N ASN A 452 20.30 -15.06 5.37
CA ASN A 452 20.95 -15.81 4.29
C ASN A 452 22.39 -15.32 4.13
N THR A 453 23.38 -16.18 4.36
CA THR A 453 24.79 -15.79 4.49
C THR A 453 25.75 -16.89 4.00
N TYR A 454 26.92 -16.48 3.51
CA TYR A 454 28.06 -17.40 3.30
C TYR A 454 28.88 -17.62 4.58
N THR A 455 28.72 -16.74 5.58
CA THR A 455 29.45 -16.79 6.83
C THR A 455 28.99 -17.97 7.69
N PRO A 456 29.92 -18.78 8.21
CA PRO A 456 29.56 -19.87 9.11
C PRO A 456 28.84 -19.38 10.37
N PRO A 457 27.96 -20.19 10.97
CA PRO A 457 27.15 -19.80 12.13
C PRO A 457 27.96 -19.27 13.31
N GLU A 458 29.10 -19.88 13.60
CA GLU A 458 30.01 -19.53 14.69
C GLU A 458 30.70 -18.17 14.51
N GLU A 459 30.83 -17.70 13.26
CA GLU A 459 31.46 -16.41 12.92
C GLU A 459 30.43 -15.32 12.63
N LEU A 460 29.18 -15.70 12.34
CA LEU A 460 28.14 -14.78 11.86
C LEU A 460 27.98 -13.56 12.75
N PHE A 461 27.84 -13.75 14.07
CA PHE A 461 27.61 -12.63 14.98
C PHE A 461 28.70 -11.57 14.88
N ASN A 462 29.97 -11.98 14.82
CA ASN A 462 31.12 -11.07 14.73
C ASN A 462 31.24 -10.40 13.35
N HIS A 463 30.61 -10.98 12.33
CA HIS A 463 30.54 -10.41 10.98
C HIS A 463 29.46 -9.34 10.84
N LEU A 464 28.48 -9.30 11.75
CA LEU A 464 27.42 -8.29 11.70
C LEU A 464 27.95 -6.90 12.08
N PRO A 465 27.43 -5.82 11.47
CA PRO A 465 27.74 -4.47 11.92
C PRO A 465 27.24 -4.22 13.34
N ARG A 466 27.85 -3.24 14.01
CA ARG A 466 27.67 -3.01 15.45
C ARG A 466 26.21 -2.78 15.85
N ARG A 467 25.46 -2.03 15.06
CA ARG A 467 24.04 -1.71 15.33
C ARG A 467 23.17 -2.97 15.42
N GLU A 468 23.33 -3.90 14.49
CA GLU A 468 22.59 -5.16 14.48
C GLU A 468 23.01 -6.05 15.66
N GLN A 469 24.30 -6.12 15.98
CA GLN A 469 24.81 -6.85 17.16
C GLN A 469 24.19 -6.34 18.46
N GLU A 470 24.20 -5.01 18.66
CA GLU A 470 23.60 -4.36 19.84
C GLU A 470 22.11 -4.67 19.94
N THR A 471 21.38 -4.62 18.82
CA THR A 471 19.95 -4.95 18.80
C THR A 471 19.69 -6.42 19.16
N ILE A 472 20.49 -7.34 18.61
CA ILE A 472 20.38 -8.78 18.87
C ILE A 472 20.60 -9.10 20.36
N ILE A 473 21.65 -8.54 20.97
CA ILE A 473 21.92 -8.74 22.39
C ILE A 473 20.83 -8.09 23.26
N ASN A 474 20.57 -6.78 23.06
CA ASN A 474 19.68 -6.00 23.92
C ASN A 474 18.25 -6.55 23.92
N LYS A 475 17.78 -7.03 22.77
CA LYS A 475 16.43 -7.61 22.62
C LYS A 475 16.41 -9.13 22.75
N LYS A 476 17.52 -9.77 23.13
CA LYS A 476 17.63 -11.22 23.32
C LYS A 476 17.08 -12.00 22.13
N LEU A 477 17.45 -11.57 20.93
CA LEU A 477 16.94 -12.13 19.69
C LEU A 477 17.53 -13.52 19.43
N ARG A 478 16.75 -14.38 18.79
CA ARG A 478 17.24 -15.68 18.32
C ARG A 478 17.77 -15.53 16.90
N LEU A 479 19.07 -15.73 16.72
CA LEU A 479 19.76 -15.57 15.45
C LEU A 479 19.87 -16.91 14.73
N TYR A 480 19.30 -16.99 13.52
CA TYR A 480 19.38 -18.16 12.64
C TYR A 480 20.06 -17.78 11.32
N CYS A 481 20.72 -18.74 10.71
CA CYS A 481 21.36 -18.56 9.43
C CYS A 481 21.28 -19.79 8.52
N ILE A 482 21.45 -19.53 7.23
CA ILE A 482 21.51 -20.55 6.18
C ILE A 482 22.29 -20.02 4.98
N ASN A 483 23.05 -20.88 4.31
CA ASN A 483 23.68 -20.56 3.02
C ASN A 483 22.80 -21.05 1.87
N ALA A 484 21.73 -20.30 1.58
CA ALA A 484 20.80 -20.66 0.51
C ALA A 484 21.43 -20.51 -0.89
N TYR A 485 22.47 -19.68 -1.02
CA TYR A 485 23.20 -19.52 -2.28
C TYR A 485 23.96 -20.78 -2.68
N GLU A 486 24.69 -21.39 -1.73
CA GLU A 486 25.40 -22.63 -1.98
C GLU A 486 24.43 -23.77 -2.31
N ILE A 487 23.31 -23.88 -1.60
CA ILE A 487 22.25 -24.85 -1.90
C ILE A 487 21.75 -24.66 -3.34
N ALA A 488 21.48 -23.41 -3.74
CA ALA A 488 21.01 -23.11 -5.09
C ALA A 488 22.03 -23.48 -6.18
N ILE A 489 23.34 -23.27 -5.93
CA ILE A 489 24.42 -23.67 -6.84
C ILE A 489 24.52 -25.20 -6.96
N GLN A 490 24.50 -25.92 -5.82
CA GLN A 490 24.57 -27.38 -5.78
C GLN A 490 23.39 -28.04 -6.52
N LEU A 491 22.24 -27.38 -6.56
CA LEU A 491 21.04 -27.84 -7.25
C LEU A 491 20.92 -27.36 -8.71
N GLY A 492 21.86 -26.55 -9.22
CA GLY A 492 21.82 -26.07 -10.60
C GLY A 492 20.84 -24.93 -10.89
N ILE A 493 20.41 -24.18 -9.86
CA ILE A 493 19.51 -23.02 -9.95
C ILE A 493 20.11 -21.76 -9.32
N PRO A 494 21.29 -21.30 -9.80
CA PRO A 494 21.99 -20.17 -9.20
C PRO A 494 21.09 -18.92 -9.12
N GLY A 495 21.09 -18.26 -7.96
CA GLY A 495 20.30 -17.05 -7.69
C GLY A 495 18.83 -17.29 -7.31
N ARG A 496 18.36 -18.54 -7.21
CA ARG A 496 17.00 -18.89 -6.76
C ARG A 496 17.01 -19.43 -5.33
N ILE A 497 16.96 -18.53 -4.36
CA ILE A 497 16.97 -18.86 -2.92
C ILE A 497 15.55 -18.98 -2.31
N ASN A 498 14.53 -18.59 -3.06
CA ASN A 498 13.16 -18.40 -2.59
C ASN A 498 12.56 -19.63 -1.89
N THR A 499 12.65 -20.81 -2.49
CA THR A 499 12.10 -22.05 -1.91
C THR A 499 12.85 -22.47 -0.63
N THR A 500 14.17 -22.32 -0.62
CA THR A 500 15.02 -22.65 0.54
C THR A 500 14.78 -21.69 1.71
N MET A 501 14.70 -20.39 1.45
CA MET A 501 14.39 -19.39 2.48
C MET A 501 12.97 -19.52 3.03
N GLN A 502 12.01 -19.87 2.17
CA GLN A 502 10.64 -20.17 2.59
C GLN A 502 10.58 -21.36 3.56
N ALA A 503 11.33 -22.43 3.26
CA ALA A 503 11.44 -23.60 4.13
C ALA A 503 12.03 -23.22 5.50
N ALA A 504 13.16 -22.50 5.49
CA ALA A 504 13.80 -22.02 6.71
C ALA A 504 12.85 -21.14 7.56
N PHE A 505 12.04 -20.29 6.94
CA PHE A 505 11.01 -19.53 7.64
C PHE A 505 10.02 -20.43 8.38
N PHE A 506 9.42 -21.43 7.72
CA PHE A 506 8.47 -22.33 8.37
C PHE A 506 9.10 -23.14 9.50
N LYS A 507 10.35 -23.62 9.31
CA LYS A 507 11.08 -24.36 10.35
C LYS A 507 11.29 -23.54 11.61
N VAL A 508 11.80 -22.31 11.45
CA VAL A 508 12.26 -21.49 12.57
C VAL A 508 11.10 -20.75 13.23
N SER A 509 10.12 -20.28 12.45
CA SER A 509 8.97 -19.54 12.98
C SER A 509 8.03 -20.43 13.80
N GLY A 510 7.91 -21.71 13.46
CA GLY A 510 7.02 -22.65 14.15
C GLY A 510 5.52 -22.29 14.04
N ILE A 511 5.14 -21.41 13.10
CA ILE A 511 3.76 -20.92 12.98
C ILE A 511 2.76 -21.96 12.47
N LEU A 512 3.28 -23.06 11.88
CA LEU A 512 2.50 -24.16 11.34
C LEU A 512 3.24 -25.48 11.65
N PRO A 513 2.54 -26.57 12.00
CA PRO A 513 3.18 -27.86 12.25
C PRO A 513 3.92 -28.40 11.03
N GLU A 514 5.06 -29.06 11.27
CA GLU A 514 5.99 -29.54 10.25
C GLU A 514 5.37 -30.48 9.22
N ASP A 515 4.55 -31.42 9.66
CA ASP A 515 3.86 -32.35 8.78
C ASP A 515 2.81 -31.67 7.89
N VAL A 516 2.18 -30.59 8.37
CA VAL A 516 1.14 -29.85 7.66
C VAL A 516 1.76 -28.99 6.56
N TYR A 517 2.75 -28.15 6.88
CA TYR A 517 3.33 -27.30 5.85
C TYR A 517 4.24 -28.06 4.89
N ALA A 518 4.93 -29.13 5.30
CA ALA A 518 5.73 -29.92 4.37
C ALA A 518 4.85 -30.51 3.25
N ARG A 519 3.70 -31.10 3.62
CA ARG A 519 2.72 -31.61 2.64
C ARG A 519 2.15 -30.49 1.77
N ALA A 520 1.76 -29.37 2.38
CA ALA A 520 1.14 -28.26 1.65
C ALA A 520 2.12 -27.58 0.67
N ILE A 521 3.38 -27.38 1.07
CA ILE A 521 4.42 -26.78 0.23
C ILE A 521 4.82 -27.75 -0.90
N GLU A 522 5.06 -29.03 -0.62
CA GLU A 522 5.38 -30.02 -1.68
C GLU A 522 4.23 -30.12 -2.70
N GLY A 523 2.97 -30.09 -2.24
CA GLY A 523 1.79 -30.00 -3.09
C GLY A 523 1.74 -28.70 -3.92
N ALA A 524 2.02 -27.56 -3.30
CA ALA A 524 2.05 -26.26 -3.98
C ALA A 524 3.18 -26.17 -5.03
N ILE A 525 4.37 -26.70 -4.72
CA ILE A 525 5.51 -26.81 -5.65
C ILE A 525 5.10 -27.66 -6.84
N THR A 526 4.49 -28.83 -6.60
CA THR A 526 4.01 -29.72 -7.66
C THR A 526 2.99 -29.03 -8.56
N LYS A 527 2.00 -28.35 -7.96
CA LYS A 527 0.99 -27.59 -8.71
C LYS A 527 1.61 -26.47 -9.55
N THR A 528 2.57 -25.74 -9.00
CA THR A 528 3.19 -24.57 -9.63
C THR A 528 4.15 -24.95 -10.76
N TYR A 529 4.91 -26.02 -10.60
CA TYR A 529 6.00 -26.39 -11.52
C TYR A 529 5.72 -27.64 -12.36
N SER A 530 4.56 -28.31 -12.21
CA SER A 530 4.18 -29.48 -13.02
C SER A 530 4.30 -29.22 -14.54
N GLY A 531 3.93 -28.02 -15.00
CA GLY A 531 4.05 -27.62 -16.40
C GLY A 531 5.49 -27.42 -16.90
N LYS A 532 6.50 -27.47 -16.02
CA LYS A 532 7.93 -27.30 -16.36
C LYS A 532 8.73 -28.61 -16.35
N GLY A 533 8.08 -29.74 -16.08
CA GLY A 533 8.71 -31.06 -16.04
C GLY A 533 9.02 -31.57 -14.63
N SER A 534 9.12 -32.89 -14.48
CA SER A 534 9.32 -33.57 -13.20
C SER A 534 10.64 -33.22 -12.51
N GLU A 535 11.70 -33.00 -13.29
CA GLU A 535 13.03 -32.62 -12.78
C GLU A 535 12.99 -31.28 -12.04
N VAL A 536 12.24 -30.29 -12.57
CA VAL A 536 12.08 -28.98 -11.92
C VAL A 536 11.30 -29.09 -10.62
N VAL A 537 10.29 -29.96 -10.57
CA VAL A 537 9.51 -30.23 -9.36
C VAL A 537 10.40 -30.88 -8.30
N GLU A 538 11.10 -31.95 -8.65
CA GLU A 538 11.98 -32.69 -7.73
C GLU A 538 13.11 -31.82 -7.18
N MET A 539 13.70 -30.99 -8.03
CA MET A 539 14.72 -30.02 -7.63
C MET A 539 14.19 -29.00 -6.60
N ASN A 540 12.98 -28.46 -6.79
CA ASN A 540 12.38 -27.54 -5.82
C ASN A 540 12.01 -28.23 -4.51
N ILE A 541 11.53 -29.48 -4.56
CA ILE A 541 11.28 -30.28 -3.35
C ILE A 541 12.59 -30.53 -2.59
N LYS A 542 13.69 -30.82 -3.30
CA LYS A 542 15.01 -30.98 -2.68
C LYS A 542 15.51 -29.66 -2.08
N ALA A 543 15.33 -28.53 -2.76
CA ALA A 543 15.66 -27.20 -2.24
C ALA A 543 14.89 -26.86 -0.96
N PHE A 544 13.60 -27.24 -0.91
CA PHE A 544 12.75 -27.09 0.27
C PHE A 544 13.28 -27.94 1.44
N ARG A 545 13.52 -29.24 1.23
CA ARG A 545 14.02 -30.15 2.27
C ARG A 545 15.40 -29.74 2.80
N LEU A 546 16.30 -29.29 1.92
CA LEU A 546 17.60 -28.77 2.35
C LEU A 546 17.46 -27.48 3.15
N GLY A 547 16.51 -26.60 2.82
CA GLY A 547 16.21 -25.41 3.63
C GLY A 547 15.74 -25.75 5.05
N MET A 548 14.98 -26.84 5.20
CA MET A 548 14.55 -27.38 6.49
C MET A 548 15.70 -27.96 7.32
N GLU A 549 16.63 -28.67 6.67
CA GLU A 549 17.75 -29.36 7.31
C GLU A 549 18.91 -28.43 7.66
N LYS A 550 19.23 -27.48 6.77
CA LYS A 550 20.46 -26.67 6.84
C LYS A 550 20.30 -25.34 7.54
N VAL A 551 19.09 -24.94 7.94
CA VAL A 551 18.90 -23.77 8.78
C VAL A 551 19.37 -24.08 10.20
N VAL A 552 20.23 -23.24 10.76
CA VAL A 552 20.85 -23.46 12.06
C VAL A 552 20.80 -22.21 12.92
N GLU A 553 20.78 -22.40 14.24
CA GLU A 553 20.88 -21.30 15.21
C GLU A 553 22.35 -20.90 15.38
N ALA A 554 22.65 -19.62 15.21
CA ALA A 554 23.98 -19.06 15.42
C ALA A 554 24.12 -18.62 16.89
N PRO A 555 25.28 -18.88 17.53
CA PRO A 555 25.51 -18.45 18.90
C PRO A 555 25.52 -16.91 19.00
N VAL A 556 24.82 -16.39 20.02
CA VAL A 556 24.83 -14.97 20.36
C VAL A 556 25.62 -14.80 21.67
N PRO A 557 26.77 -14.11 21.66
CA PRO A 557 27.53 -13.84 22.87
C PRO A 557 26.85 -12.80 23.75
N SER A 558 27.27 -12.68 25.02
CA SER A 558 26.76 -11.68 25.96
C SER A 558 27.31 -10.27 25.71
N GLU A 559 28.42 -10.15 24.98
CA GLU A 559 29.11 -8.89 24.72
C GLU A 559 29.68 -8.85 23.30
N ILE A 560 29.93 -7.63 22.79
CA ILE A 560 30.49 -7.38 21.47
C ILE A 560 32.01 -7.25 21.60
N THR A 561 32.74 -8.18 20.98
CA THR A 561 34.22 -8.17 20.97
C THR A 561 34.79 -7.70 19.64
N VAL A 562 34.13 -8.08 18.54
CA VAL A 562 34.49 -7.73 17.16
C VAL A 562 33.20 -7.38 16.42
N SER A 563 33.25 -6.36 15.56
CA SER A 563 32.13 -5.97 14.70
C SER A 563 32.56 -6.06 13.24
N GLY A 564 31.58 -6.33 12.37
CA GLY A 564 31.74 -6.27 10.93
C GLY A 564 32.04 -4.86 10.42
N PRO A 565 32.40 -4.73 9.13
CA PRO A 565 32.74 -3.45 8.52
C PRO A 565 31.53 -2.50 8.51
N GLU A 566 31.78 -1.23 8.78
CA GLU A 566 30.81 -0.15 8.60
C GLU A 566 30.89 0.43 7.18
N ILE A 567 29.82 1.11 6.77
CA ILE A 567 29.77 1.76 5.46
C ILE A 567 30.55 3.07 5.54
N GLU A 568 31.54 3.21 4.68
CA GLU A 568 32.31 4.45 4.59
C GLU A 568 31.43 5.62 4.09
N PRO A 569 31.59 6.83 4.65
CA PRO A 569 30.93 8.02 4.15
C PRO A 569 31.25 8.29 2.68
N VAL A 570 30.28 8.82 1.94
CA VAL A 570 30.49 9.18 0.54
C VAL A 570 31.12 10.57 0.45
N GLU A 571 32.24 10.69 -0.26
CA GLU A 571 32.88 12.00 -0.51
C GLU A 571 32.15 12.78 -1.63
N ILE A 572 31.63 13.96 -1.29
CA ILE A 572 30.92 14.86 -2.21
C ILE A 572 31.57 16.25 -2.19
N GLY A 573 32.14 16.64 -3.35
CA GLY A 573 32.89 17.89 -3.49
C GLY A 573 32.03 19.15 -3.66
N ASP A 574 30.84 19.02 -4.25
CA ASP A 574 29.88 20.12 -4.41
C ASP A 574 29.04 20.24 -3.13
N GLU A 575 29.00 21.43 -2.53
CA GLU A 575 28.36 21.65 -1.23
C GLU A 575 26.83 21.56 -1.30
N ASP A 576 26.20 22.09 -2.34
CA ASP A 576 24.74 22.04 -2.50
C ASP A 576 24.29 20.58 -2.72
N VAL A 577 25.04 19.83 -3.52
CA VAL A 577 24.80 18.40 -3.73
C VAL A 577 25.03 17.60 -2.46
N ARG A 578 26.05 17.97 -1.65
CA ARG A 578 26.35 17.30 -0.39
C ARG A 578 25.22 17.47 0.61
N VAL A 579 24.74 18.70 0.83
CA VAL A 579 23.61 18.97 1.73
C VAL A 579 22.37 18.20 1.28
N PHE A 580 22.03 18.23 -0.01
CA PHE A 580 20.88 17.50 -0.52
C PHE A 580 21.05 15.97 -0.40
N TYR A 581 22.27 15.46 -0.60
CA TYR A 581 22.55 14.05 -0.42
C TYR A 581 22.38 13.63 1.04
N ASP A 582 23.05 14.32 1.97
CA ASP A 582 23.08 13.97 3.40
C ASP A 582 21.70 14.09 4.05
N GLU A 583 20.92 15.11 3.68
CA GLU A 583 19.64 15.41 4.33
C GLU A 583 18.42 14.77 3.62
N VAL A 584 18.57 14.32 2.37
CA VAL A 584 17.46 13.75 1.58
C VAL A 584 17.81 12.38 1.00
N LEU A 585 18.83 12.28 0.16
CA LEU A 585 19.09 11.04 -0.60
C LEU A 585 19.60 9.90 0.26
N ASP A 586 20.50 10.17 1.21
CA ASP A 586 21.03 9.18 2.12
C ASP A 586 19.94 8.62 3.05
N PRO A 587 19.13 9.45 3.76
CA PRO A 587 17.96 8.96 4.49
C PRO A 587 17.03 8.11 3.63
N VAL A 588 16.72 8.53 2.39
CA VAL A 588 15.90 7.73 1.47
C VAL A 588 16.58 6.38 1.15
N GLY A 589 17.89 6.37 0.91
CA GLY A 589 18.68 5.16 0.67
C GLY A 589 18.68 4.21 1.87
N ARG A 590 18.68 4.75 3.09
CA ARG A 590 18.58 4.03 4.36
C ARG A 590 17.15 3.58 4.71
N GLN A 591 16.18 3.83 3.83
CA GLN A 591 14.74 3.57 4.05
C GLN A 591 14.13 4.41 5.18
N GLU A 592 14.67 5.62 5.38
CA GLU A 592 14.27 6.62 6.38
C GLU A 592 13.75 7.91 5.72
N GLY A 593 13.34 7.83 4.45
CA GLY A 593 12.79 8.98 3.71
C GLY A 593 11.51 9.57 4.33
N ASP A 594 10.84 8.82 5.21
CA ASP A 594 9.69 9.33 5.99
C ASP A 594 10.09 10.36 7.06
N GLU A 595 11.36 10.38 7.48
CA GLU A 595 11.89 11.32 8.48
C GLU A 595 12.36 12.65 7.87
N VAL A 596 12.49 12.72 6.54
CA VAL A 596 12.88 13.95 5.84
C VAL A 596 11.77 15.00 6.01
N PRO A 597 12.06 16.16 6.64
CA PRO A 597 11.05 17.16 6.92
C PRO A 597 10.73 18.01 5.68
N VAL A 598 9.62 18.75 5.74
CA VAL A 598 9.13 19.56 4.61
C VAL A 598 10.16 20.58 4.14
N SER A 599 10.93 21.20 5.04
CA SER A 599 11.93 22.22 4.69
C SER A 599 13.07 21.72 3.80
N ARG A 600 13.31 20.42 3.74
CA ARG A 600 14.36 19.81 2.90
C ARG A 600 13.89 19.50 1.48
N MET A 601 12.58 19.55 1.23
CA MET A 601 12.00 19.24 -0.08
C MET A 601 11.87 20.51 -0.93
N PRO A 602 12.37 20.53 -2.18
CA PRO A 602 12.18 21.65 -3.10
C PRO A 602 10.69 21.91 -3.36
N ALA A 603 10.24 23.15 -3.18
CA ALA A 603 8.82 23.51 -3.29
C ALA A 603 8.23 23.25 -4.70
N ASP A 604 9.07 23.28 -5.73
CA ASP A 604 8.72 23.00 -7.13
C ASP A 604 9.10 21.58 -7.58
N GLY A 605 9.70 20.78 -6.71
CA GLY A 605 10.17 19.42 -7.01
C GLY A 605 11.47 19.33 -7.81
N ALA A 606 12.26 20.41 -7.95
CA ALA A 606 13.53 20.38 -8.68
C ALA A 606 14.68 19.75 -7.89
N PHE A 607 15.25 18.64 -8.37
CA PHE A 607 16.36 17.92 -7.72
C PHE A 607 17.71 18.21 -8.40
N PRO A 608 18.84 18.19 -7.66
CA PRO A 608 20.17 18.29 -8.26
C PRO A 608 20.46 17.09 -9.19
N THR A 609 21.31 17.32 -10.19
CA THR A 609 21.67 16.30 -11.19
C THR A 609 22.88 15.47 -10.75
N ALA A 610 23.17 14.39 -11.49
CA ALA A 610 24.35 13.53 -11.30
C ALA A 610 24.49 12.87 -9.91
N THR A 611 23.42 12.75 -9.14
CA THR A 611 23.45 12.17 -7.78
C THR A 611 23.67 10.65 -7.76
N SER A 612 23.37 9.94 -8.85
CA SER A 612 23.55 8.48 -8.95
C SER A 612 25.00 8.02 -8.80
N GLN A 613 25.97 8.92 -9.00
CA GLN A 613 27.39 8.62 -8.83
C GLN A 613 27.74 8.25 -7.38
N TYR A 614 26.92 8.67 -6.41
CA TYR A 614 27.13 8.50 -4.98
C TYR A 614 26.47 7.22 -4.41
N GLU A 615 25.51 6.59 -5.12
CA GLU A 615 24.77 5.45 -4.57
C GLU A 615 25.61 4.19 -4.29
N LYS A 616 26.70 3.99 -5.06
CA LYS A 616 27.65 2.84 -4.97
C LYS A 616 27.04 1.50 -4.49
N ARG A 617 25.94 1.09 -5.12
CA ARG A 617 25.07 0.00 -4.61
C ARG A 617 25.75 -1.36 -4.46
N SER A 618 26.76 -1.66 -5.28
CA SER A 618 27.53 -2.93 -5.25
C SER A 618 26.67 -4.20 -5.15
N ILE A 619 25.65 -4.30 -6.01
CA ILE A 619 24.65 -5.40 -6.04
C ILE A 619 24.96 -6.49 -7.08
N ALA A 620 26.03 -6.32 -7.86
CA ALA A 620 26.38 -7.28 -8.88
C ALA A 620 26.93 -8.56 -8.22
N THR A 621 26.37 -9.72 -8.56
CA THR A 621 26.88 -11.00 -8.07
C THR A 621 28.19 -11.41 -8.75
N HIS A 622 28.48 -10.83 -9.93
CA HIS A 622 29.67 -11.07 -10.71
C HIS A 622 30.15 -9.75 -11.35
N LEU A 623 31.47 -9.57 -11.42
CA LEU A 623 32.09 -8.42 -12.06
C LEU A 623 33.01 -8.88 -13.20
N PRO A 624 33.03 -8.16 -14.35
CA PRO A 624 33.95 -8.48 -15.43
C PRO A 624 35.38 -8.13 -15.00
N VAL A 625 36.29 -9.09 -15.15
CA VAL A 625 37.72 -8.88 -14.91
C VAL A 625 38.41 -8.59 -16.24
N TRP A 626 39.11 -7.46 -16.33
CA TRP A 626 39.81 -7.07 -17.54
C TRP A 626 41.09 -7.90 -17.71
N ASN A 627 41.21 -8.58 -18.86
CA ASN A 627 42.44 -9.25 -19.27
C ASN A 627 43.20 -8.37 -20.28
N PRO A 628 44.35 -7.77 -19.89
CA PRO A 628 45.11 -6.87 -20.75
C PRO A 628 45.69 -7.57 -21.99
N GLU A 629 46.05 -8.84 -21.90
CA GLU A 629 46.70 -9.59 -22.99
C GLU A 629 45.74 -9.88 -24.16
N LEU A 630 44.45 -10.00 -23.88
CA LEU A 630 43.40 -10.25 -24.88
C LEU A 630 42.72 -8.96 -25.36
N CYS A 631 43.02 -7.82 -24.73
CA CYS A 631 42.34 -6.57 -25.02
C CYS A 631 42.91 -5.88 -26.26
N ILE A 632 42.09 -5.75 -27.31
CA ILE A 632 42.45 -5.03 -28.54
C ILE A 632 42.10 -3.52 -28.52
N GLN A 633 41.83 -2.95 -27.33
CA GLN A 633 41.54 -1.52 -27.13
C GLN A 633 40.37 -0.95 -27.98
N CYS A 634 39.37 -1.77 -28.32
CA CYS A 634 38.25 -1.38 -29.21
C CYS A 634 37.13 -0.54 -28.55
N ASN A 635 37.16 -0.36 -27.23
CA ASN A 635 36.13 0.32 -26.42
C ASN A 635 34.69 -0.24 -26.50
N LEU A 636 34.47 -1.37 -27.18
CA LEU A 636 33.13 -1.98 -27.29
C LEU A 636 32.53 -2.32 -25.92
N CYS A 637 33.35 -2.80 -24.97
CA CYS A 637 32.90 -3.12 -23.61
C CYS A 637 32.30 -1.91 -22.87
N SER A 638 32.83 -0.70 -23.11
CA SER A 638 32.30 0.53 -22.53
C SER A 638 31.05 0.98 -23.27
N PHE A 639 31.05 0.92 -24.61
CA PHE A 639 29.92 1.30 -25.45
C PHE A 639 28.66 0.47 -25.14
N VAL A 640 28.81 -0.84 -24.93
CA VAL A 640 27.67 -1.74 -24.64
C VAL A 640 27.25 -1.74 -23.17
N CYS A 641 28.00 -1.06 -22.28
CA CYS A 641 27.69 -1.05 -20.86
C CYS A 641 26.44 -0.19 -20.59
N PRO A 642 25.31 -0.77 -20.14
CA PRO A 642 24.07 -0.01 -19.95
C PRO A 642 24.10 0.92 -18.72
N HIS A 643 25.16 0.87 -17.91
CA HIS A 643 25.30 1.63 -16.67
C HIS A 643 26.54 2.53 -16.63
N ALA A 644 27.29 2.64 -17.74
CA ALA A 644 28.58 3.35 -17.79
C ALA A 644 29.57 2.92 -16.67
N ALA A 645 29.50 1.65 -16.25
CA ALA A 645 30.30 1.06 -15.19
C ALA A 645 31.70 0.64 -15.66
N ILE A 646 31.87 0.36 -16.96
CA ILE A 646 33.16 0.09 -17.60
C ILE A 646 33.53 1.31 -18.43
N ARG A 647 34.68 1.93 -18.15
CA ARG A 647 35.15 3.15 -18.83
C ARG A 647 36.58 2.98 -19.30
N PRO A 648 36.91 3.32 -20.55
CA PRO A 648 38.30 3.40 -20.97
C PRO A 648 38.94 4.64 -20.35
N LYS A 649 40.19 4.51 -19.91
CA LYS A 649 41.01 5.63 -19.47
C LYS A 649 42.30 5.65 -20.29
N VAL A 650 42.65 6.83 -20.78
CA VAL A 650 43.88 7.06 -21.55
C VAL A 650 44.69 8.09 -20.79
N HIS A 651 45.93 7.74 -20.47
CA HIS A 651 46.85 8.57 -19.70
C HIS A 651 48.21 8.62 -20.39
N ARG A 652 48.94 9.73 -20.24
CA ARG A 652 50.36 9.72 -20.56
C ARG A 652 51.09 8.90 -19.49
N LYS A 653 52.12 8.15 -19.88
CA LYS A 653 52.91 7.34 -18.92
C LYS A 653 53.44 8.18 -17.74
N SER A 654 53.76 9.46 -17.98
CA SER A 654 54.21 10.40 -16.95
C SER A 654 53.16 10.80 -15.92
N GLU A 655 51.88 10.58 -16.19
CA GLU A 655 50.76 10.97 -15.32
C GLU A 655 50.36 9.84 -14.35
N ILE A 656 50.82 8.62 -14.60
CA ILE A 656 50.51 7.45 -13.78
C ILE A 656 51.45 7.44 -12.57
N LYS A 657 50.87 7.64 -11.38
CA LYS A 657 51.59 7.65 -10.09
C LYS A 657 51.42 6.37 -9.28
N LEU A 658 50.52 5.47 -9.72
CA LEU A 658 50.22 4.22 -9.03
C LEU A 658 51.21 3.12 -9.42
N PRO A 659 51.47 2.14 -8.52
CA PRO A 659 52.25 0.95 -8.84
C PRO A 659 51.69 0.17 -10.03
N ALA A 660 52.56 -0.47 -10.81
CA ALA A 660 52.17 -1.17 -12.05
C ALA A 660 51.31 -2.43 -11.79
N ASP A 661 51.42 -3.01 -10.60
CA ASP A 661 50.63 -4.13 -10.10
C ASP A 661 49.24 -3.70 -9.58
N GLU A 662 49.08 -2.44 -9.16
CA GLU A 662 47.80 -1.88 -8.74
C GLU A 662 47.03 -1.21 -9.90
N TYR A 663 47.74 -0.75 -10.94
CA TYR A 663 47.16 -0.06 -12.09
C TYR A 663 47.74 -0.60 -13.41
N ILE A 664 47.14 -1.70 -13.87
CA ILE A 664 47.51 -2.39 -15.11
C ILE A 664 47.21 -1.49 -16.32
N THR A 665 48.13 -1.42 -17.29
CA THR A 665 47.95 -0.64 -18.53
C THR A 665 48.40 -1.43 -19.75
N VAL A 666 47.78 -1.16 -20.91
CA VAL A 666 48.24 -1.66 -22.22
C VAL A 666 48.71 -0.46 -23.04
N PRO A 667 49.91 -0.50 -23.66
CA PRO A 667 50.39 0.60 -24.50
C PRO A 667 49.46 0.81 -25.70
N TYR A 668 49.25 2.07 -26.05
CA TYR A 668 48.52 2.48 -27.25
C TYR A 668 49.49 2.66 -28.42
#